data_AF-A0ABD5N009-F1
#
_entry.id   AF-A0ABD5N009-F1
#
_cell.length_a   1.000
_cell.length_b   1.000
_cell.length_c   1.000
_cell.angle_alpha   90.00
_cell.angle_beta   90.00
_cell.angle_gamma   90.00
#
_symmetry.space_group_name_H-M   'P 1'
#
loop_
_entity.id
_entity.type
_entity.pdbx_description
1 polymer ?
#
loop_
_entity_poly.entity_id
_entity_poly.type
_entity_poly.pdbx_seq_one_letter_code
_entity_poly.pdbx_strand_id
1 'polypeptide(L)'
;MKLIDMFVVDGKLLAWLYDGENHFIEVDFSPRIYVYSSFKELLKLKRVLCSYGLDSFFEKKKTLKGIKTVLRITSSVGKIGKLVRDIEKFGNYSYEIFNSDVTLAEYYLFENHLFPNCEVEVKVEGGKVVSMVARESVAQEYSLPNLKICSLSVETSYTLRKDLNAELISIEFDGRKYLKSEISSFVRDFGLVDPDLILTEDGNVELPFLLREIRKVDPKFSFSRFGEDNFKIEGKSYFSYGQMFYKFNAVYLRGRLHMKRAGTLYGSWSLWYPFELARRCRVTLQRMNARSVGYGVSNLQLYYAMEKGFLIPRKSSCVEVWKSGFDLFEADRGALTYEPEIGYHDNVAEIDFISLFPSIMVKFNISTETLFCKCCRDNKVPGLGINICRKDKGIMGEMLDPLIRQRLYYKSTGKKNHKERADALKGLLVCSFGYMGFKKSKFARIESHQSIQAYAREVLLESSKIAEQHGFRVLHGIVDSLWVKKANIKKEEVQALMDDIYALLGLQTSMEGIYRWIVFLPSTNNSKIPVPTRYYGVFDNGEVKCRGIEVRRHDSPEIIKKLQYEIIYELANATNFREFVQRMRGSIKYVKDTINRIVKGDVAEDEIVITKGISKLEYSSNVAQSVVLNKLKKKGFSPQPGQYLRYVITHKNSPFPANRYSDELLKYDRVEYVRLARMAVSNLFQPFVKIVENQFTLYDTPGVKVKGLPLQIAEKTI
;
A
#
# COMPACT_ATOMS: atom_id res chain seq x y z
N MET A 1 26.32 -5.20 -20.54
CA MET A 1 25.39 -6.21 -19.97
C MET A 1 24.31 -5.50 -19.16
N LYS A 2 23.19 -6.15 -18.83
CA LYS A 2 22.16 -5.64 -17.91
C LYS A 2 22.35 -6.23 -16.51
N LEU A 3 22.25 -5.42 -15.46
CA LEU A 3 22.28 -5.88 -14.07
C LEU A 3 20.90 -6.38 -13.64
N ILE A 4 20.69 -7.68 -13.53
CA ILE A 4 19.38 -8.28 -13.24
C ILE A 4 19.08 -8.34 -11.74
N ASP A 5 20.01 -8.89 -10.95
CA ASP A 5 19.85 -9.03 -9.50
C ASP A 5 21.22 -9.01 -8.80
N MET A 6 21.20 -8.84 -7.48
CA MET A 6 22.37 -8.98 -6.62
C MET A 6 22.01 -9.70 -5.33
N PHE A 7 22.78 -10.70 -4.95
CA PHE A 7 22.47 -11.54 -3.79
C PHE A 7 23.73 -12.07 -3.11
N VAL A 8 23.59 -12.44 -1.84
CA VAL A 8 24.70 -12.95 -1.02
C VAL A 8 24.66 -14.47 -0.95
N VAL A 9 25.80 -15.12 -1.22
CA VAL A 9 26.01 -16.57 -1.09
C VAL A 9 27.32 -16.77 -0.35
N ASP A 10 27.31 -17.58 0.71
CA ASP A 10 28.50 -17.96 1.50
C ASP A 10 29.40 -16.78 1.89
N GLY A 11 28.77 -15.66 2.25
CA GLY A 11 29.47 -14.44 2.68
C GLY A 11 30.10 -13.61 1.56
N LYS A 12 29.78 -13.90 0.30
CA LYS A 12 30.19 -13.17 -0.92
C LYS A 12 28.98 -12.52 -1.58
N LEU A 13 29.17 -11.35 -2.19
CA LEU A 13 28.13 -10.67 -2.98
C LEU A 13 28.31 -11.06 -4.45
N LEU A 14 27.28 -11.60 -5.09
CA LEU A 14 27.28 -11.89 -6.51
C LEU A 14 26.38 -10.91 -7.25
N ALA A 15 26.82 -10.49 -8.43
CA ALA A 15 26.02 -9.78 -9.41
C ALA A 15 25.54 -10.76 -10.49
N TRP A 16 24.25 -10.72 -10.80
CA TRP A 16 23.69 -11.38 -11.97
C TRP A 16 23.65 -10.38 -13.13
N LEU A 17 24.52 -10.60 -14.11
CA LEU A 17 24.63 -9.83 -15.35
C LEU A 17 24.03 -10.62 -16.51
N TYR A 18 23.41 -9.92 -17.45
CA TYR A 18 22.71 -10.54 -18.57
C TYR A 18 22.97 -9.81 -19.90
N ASP A 19 23.34 -10.54 -20.94
CA ASP A 19 23.54 -10.03 -22.31
C ASP A 19 22.86 -10.91 -23.38
N GLY A 20 21.94 -11.78 -22.95
CA GLY A 20 21.45 -12.92 -23.73
C GLY A 20 21.72 -14.21 -22.98
N GLU A 21 22.82 -14.25 -22.24
CA GLU A 21 23.20 -15.34 -21.35
C GLU A 21 23.31 -14.86 -19.89
N ASN A 22 23.22 -15.79 -18.95
CA ASN A 22 23.30 -15.49 -17.52
C ASN A 22 24.75 -15.58 -17.03
N HIS A 23 25.29 -14.45 -16.55
CA HIS A 23 26.60 -14.38 -15.93
C HIS A 23 26.47 -14.08 -14.44
N PHE A 24 27.06 -14.91 -13.59
CA PHE A 24 27.08 -14.71 -12.13
C PHE A 24 28.51 -14.48 -11.67
N ILE A 25 28.84 -13.23 -11.31
CA ILE A 25 30.21 -12.83 -11.01
C ILE A 25 30.28 -12.30 -9.57
N GLU A 26 31.29 -12.74 -8.82
CA GLU A 26 31.58 -12.20 -7.48
C GLU A 26 31.97 -10.71 -7.59
N VAL A 27 31.43 -9.90 -6.70
CA VAL A 27 31.71 -8.47 -6.63
C VAL A 27 32.75 -8.22 -5.53
N ASP A 28 33.80 -7.49 -5.86
CA ASP A 28 34.76 -7.03 -4.85
C ASP A 28 34.15 -5.88 -4.05
N PHE A 29 33.53 -6.22 -2.93
CA PHE A 29 32.80 -5.29 -2.08
C PHE A 29 33.21 -5.39 -0.62
N SER A 30 33.60 -4.24 -0.06
CA SER A 30 33.98 -4.08 1.33
C SER A 30 33.10 -3.05 2.03
N PRO A 31 31.92 -3.47 2.55
CA PRO A 31 30.97 -2.54 3.16
C PRO A 31 31.55 -1.80 4.36
N ARG A 32 31.13 -0.55 4.52
CA ARG A 32 31.63 0.36 5.56
C ARG A 32 30.53 0.66 6.57
N ILE A 33 30.85 0.56 7.86
CA ILE A 33 29.99 1.03 8.94
C ILE A 33 30.67 2.19 9.66
N TYR A 34 29.88 2.99 10.36
CA TYR A 34 30.38 4.15 11.09
C TYR A 34 29.88 4.11 12.53
N VAL A 35 30.75 4.44 13.47
CA VAL A 35 30.45 4.44 14.90
C VAL A 35 30.69 5.82 15.47
N TYR A 36 29.71 6.33 16.21
CA TYR A 36 29.81 7.57 16.98
C TYR A 36 29.65 7.29 18.47
N SER A 37 30.53 7.91 19.26
CA SER A 37 30.52 7.94 20.71
C SER A 37 31.45 9.06 21.19
N SER A 38 31.73 9.15 22.49
CA SER A 38 32.79 10.03 22.99
C SER A 38 34.15 9.66 22.38
N PHE A 39 35.04 10.64 22.22
CA PHE A 39 36.36 10.40 21.63
C PHE A 39 37.18 9.34 22.39
N LYS A 40 37.11 9.33 23.72
CA LYS A 40 37.74 8.32 24.58
C LYS A 40 37.25 6.90 24.26
N GLU A 41 35.94 6.75 24.08
CA GLU A 41 35.34 5.46 23.73
C GLU A 41 35.71 5.01 22.31
N LEU A 42 35.70 5.93 21.34
CA LEU A 42 36.11 5.61 19.97
C LEU A 42 37.60 5.22 19.88
N LEU A 43 38.47 5.81 20.69
CA LEU A 43 39.88 5.40 20.79
C LEU A 43 40.03 3.98 21.35
N LYS A 44 39.26 3.62 22.40
CA LYS A 44 39.24 2.26 22.93
C LYS A 44 38.80 1.26 21.87
N LEU A 45 37.68 1.55 21.19
CA LEU A 45 37.16 0.71 20.12
C LEU A 45 38.20 0.55 18.99
N LYS A 46 38.83 1.65 18.55
CA LYS A 46 39.88 1.61 17.52
C LYS A 46 41.04 0.69 17.89
N ARG A 47 41.53 0.72 19.15
CA ARG A 47 42.61 -0.17 19.61
C ARG A 47 42.21 -1.64 19.53
N VAL A 48 40.99 -1.96 19.95
CA VAL A 48 40.46 -3.34 19.89
C VAL A 48 40.29 -3.80 18.44
N LEU A 49 39.73 -2.97 17.57
CA LEU A 49 39.59 -3.30 16.14
C LEU A 49 40.97 -3.55 15.50
N CYS A 50 41.97 -2.73 15.85
CA CYS A 50 43.34 -2.90 15.37
C CYS A 50 43.95 -4.24 15.83
N SER A 51 43.68 -4.70 17.06
CA SER A 51 44.15 -6.02 17.52
C SER A 51 43.49 -7.20 16.80
N TYR A 52 42.35 -6.97 16.14
CA TYR A 52 41.69 -7.95 15.26
C TYR A 52 42.06 -7.78 13.78
N GLY A 53 43.00 -6.89 13.45
CA GLY A 53 43.40 -6.60 12.06
C GLY A 53 42.32 -5.91 11.23
N LEU A 54 41.39 -5.18 11.87
CA LEU A 54 40.35 -4.43 11.18
C LEU A 54 40.74 -2.97 10.99
N ASP A 55 40.72 -2.54 9.72
CA ASP A 55 40.96 -1.16 9.33
C ASP A 55 39.90 -0.21 9.90
N SER A 56 40.36 0.82 10.61
CA SER A 56 39.48 1.84 11.18
C SER A 56 40.09 3.25 11.22
N PHE A 57 39.32 4.23 10.75
CA PHE A 57 39.76 5.61 10.52
C PHE A 57 38.77 6.62 11.09
N PHE A 58 39.28 7.73 11.61
CA PHE A 58 38.43 8.85 12.02
C PHE A 58 38.07 9.71 10.81
N GLU A 59 36.80 10.10 10.70
CA GLU A 59 36.29 10.94 9.63
C GLU A 59 35.19 11.88 10.16
N LYS A 60 35.02 13.06 9.54
CA LYS A 60 33.85 13.91 9.79
C LYS A 60 32.74 13.55 8.80
N LYS A 61 31.56 13.19 9.29
CA LYS A 61 30.39 12.85 8.47
C LYS A 61 29.15 13.64 8.90
N LYS A 62 28.22 13.85 7.96
CA LYS A 62 26.93 14.48 8.26
C LYS A 62 25.98 13.47 8.90
N THR A 63 25.25 13.90 9.92
CA THR A 63 24.14 13.15 10.52
C THR A 63 22.92 14.08 10.59
N LEU A 64 21.74 13.54 10.89
CA LEU A 64 20.55 14.36 11.16
C LEU A 64 20.73 15.30 12.38
N LYS A 65 21.70 15.03 13.24
CA LYS A 65 22.07 15.85 14.41
C LYS A 65 23.29 16.76 14.13
N GLY A 66 23.63 16.99 12.87
CA GLY A 66 24.79 17.79 12.45
C GLY A 66 26.03 16.96 12.14
N ILE A 67 27.15 17.63 11.91
CA ILE A 67 28.43 16.98 11.56
C ILE A 67 29.04 16.35 12.82
N LYS A 68 29.47 15.09 12.71
CA LYS A 68 30.07 14.31 13.80
C LYS A 68 31.41 13.70 13.36
N THR A 69 32.36 13.63 14.29
CA THR A 69 33.57 12.80 14.12
C THR A 69 33.21 11.35 14.43
N VAL A 70 33.34 10.47 13.46
CA VAL A 70 32.96 9.05 13.54
C VAL A 70 34.16 8.16 13.28
N LEU A 71 34.11 6.93 13.78
CA LEU A 71 35.05 5.87 13.43
C LEU A 71 34.46 5.05 12.28
N ARG A 72 35.04 5.18 11.08
CA ARG A 72 34.74 4.36 9.91
C ARG A 72 35.43 3.01 10.06
N ILE A 73 34.71 1.92 9.82
CA ILE A 73 35.22 0.54 9.92
C ILE A 73 34.87 -0.19 8.63
N THR A 74 35.86 -0.80 7.99
CA THR A 74 35.65 -1.65 6.81
C THR A 74 35.45 -3.11 7.24
N SER A 75 34.49 -3.81 6.65
CA SER A 75 34.24 -5.23 6.89
C SER A 75 34.13 -5.99 5.58
N SER A 76 34.37 -7.31 5.62
CA SER A 76 33.92 -8.18 4.54
C SER A 76 32.42 -8.45 4.63
N VAL A 77 31.80 -8.75 3.48
CA VAL A 77 30.37 -9.03 3.28
C VAL A 77 29.83 -10.05 4.31
N GLY A 78 30.47 -11.21 4.47
CA GLY A 78 30.02 -12.25 5.38
C GLY A 78 30.17 -11.94 6.88
N LYS A 79 31.03 -10.99 7.27
CA LYS A 79 31.36 -10.74 8.69
C LYS A 79 30.62 -9.54 9.28
N ILE A 80 30.04 -8.66 8.46
CA ILE A 80 29.47 -7.38 8.89
C ILE A 80 28.40 -7.55 9.99
N GLY A 81 27.49 -8.53 9.85
CA GLY A 81 26.43 -8.74 10.83
C GLY A 81 26.95 -9.16 12.21
N LYS A 82 28.03 -9.95 12.26
CA LYS A 82 28.70 -10.31 13.51
C LYS A 82 29.45 -9.12 14.09
N LEU A 83 30.25 -8.44 13.27
CA LEU A 83 31.01 -7.25 13.68
C LEU A 83 30.12 -6.20 14.34
N VAL A 84 29.00 -5.89 13.71
CA VAL A 84 28.03 -4.93 14.24
C VAL A 84 27.49 -5.33 15.62
N ARG A 85 27.16 -6.62 15.84
CA ARG A 85 26.73 -7.12 17.16
C ARG A 85 27.83 -7.05 18.21
N ASP A 86 29.06 -7.33 17.81
CA ASP A 86 30.21 -7.32 18.72
C ASP A 86 30.54 -5.86 19.14
N ILE A 87 30.45 -4.90 18.23
CA ILE A 87 30.58 -3.46 18.53
C ILE A 87 29.46 -2.99 19.47
N GLU A 88 28.22 -3.42 19.25
CA GLU A 88 27.10 -3.10 20.15
C GLU A 88 27.37 -3.59 21.57
N LYS A 89 27.80 -4.84 21.72
CA LYS A 89 28.12 -5.42 23.03
C LYS A 89 29.31 -4.70 23.69
N PHE A 90 30.36 -4.44 22.92
CA PHE A 90 31.56 -3.73 23.41
C PHE A 90 31.22 -2.34 23.96
N GLY A 91 30.39 -1.58 23.23
CA GLY A 91 29.93 -0.28 23.66
C GLY A 91 28.80 -0.30 24.70
N ASN A 92 28.44 -1.48 25.25
CA ASN A 92 27.28 -1.66 26.11
C ASN A 92 26.00 -1.00 25.55
N TYR A 93 25.80 -1.13 24.23
CA TYR A 93 24.71 -0.54 23.46
C TYR A 93 24.60 1.00 23.50
N SER A 94 25.63 1.70 23.98
CA SER A 94 25.68 3.17 24.03
C SER A 94 26.11 3.82 22.72
N TYR A 95 26.76 3.06 21.83
CA TYR A 95 27.30 3.60 20.58
C TYR A 95 26.20 3.82 19.54
N GLU A 96 26.25 4.96 18.84
CA GLU A 96 25.43 5.20 17.66
C GLU A 96 26.12 4.58 16.44
N ILE A 97 25.49 3.56 15.84
CA ILE A 97 26.01 2.85 14.67
C ILE A 97 25.21 3.25 13.43
N PHE A 98 25.91 3.50 12.33
CA PHE A 98 25.35 3.93 11.05
C PHE A 98 25.73 2.99 9.90
N ASN A 99 24.92 3.01 8.84
CA ASN A 99 25.06 2.22 7.61
C ASN A 99 25.14 0.70 7.84
N SER A 100 24.66 0.22 8.99
CA SER A 100 24.85 -1.18 9.43
C SER A 100 23.70 -2.13 9.06
N ASP A 101 22.55 -1.59 8.66
CA ASP A 101 21.31 -2.36 8.42
C ASP A 101 20.69 -2.08 7.04
N VAL A 102 21.45 -1.42 6.15
CA VAL A 102 21.18 -1.43 4.71
C VAL A 102 21.56 -2.81 4.18
N THR A 103 20.76 -3.41 3.30
CA THR A 103 21.15 -4.71 2.75
C THR A 103 22.37 -4.55 1.86
N LEU A 104 23.22 -5.58 1.77
CA LEU A 104 24.50 -5.46 1.07
C LEU A 104 24.33 -5.21 -0.43
N ALA A 105 23.31 -5.81 -1.05
CA ALA A 105 22.95 -5.52 -2.44
C ALA A 105 22.54 -4.04 -2.62
N GLU A 106 21.59 -3.54 -1.82
CA GLU A 106 21.15 -2.14 -1.90
C GLU A 106 22.30 -1.17 -1.60
N TYR A 107 23.16 -1.48 -0.60
CA TYR A 107 24.32 -0.66 -0.26
C TYR A 107 25.27 -0.56 -1.47
N TYR A 108 25.60 -1.68 -2.11
CA TYR A 108 26.43 -1.66 -3.32
C TYR A 108 25.78 -0.86 -4.46
N LEU A 109 24.47 -1.02 -4.67
CA LEU A 109 23.72 -0.25 -5.66
C LEU A 109 23.79 1.26 -5.39
N PHE A 110 23.73 1.67 -4.11
CA PHE A 110 23.81 3.08 -3.74
C PHE A 110 25.20 3.66 -3.98
N GLU A 111 26.26 3.00 -3.50
CA GLU A 111 27.63 3.51 -3.63
C GLU A 111 28.09 3.64 -5.08
N ASN A 112 27.53 2.83 -5.99
CA ASN A 112 27.89 2.84 -7.42
C ASN A 112 26.80 3.46 -8.31
N HIS A 113 25.78 4.09 -7.71
CA HIS A 113 24.62 4.68 -8.41
C HIS A 113 23.90 3.73 -9.39
N LEU A 114 23.93 2.43 -9.12
CA LEU A 114 23.34 1.37 -9.94
C LEU A 114 21.87 1.12 -9.59
N PHE A 115 21.14 0.52 -10.52
CA PHE A 115 19.73 0.17 -10.34
C PHE A 115 19.40 -1.12 -11.10
N PRO A 116 18.38 -1.89 -10.68
CA PRO A 116 17.98 -3.10 -11.37
C PRO A 116 17.67 -2.88 -12.86
N ASN A 117 17.94 -3.88 -13.69
CA ASN A 117 17.79 -3.86 -15.15
C ASN A 117 18.60 -2.74 -15.85
N CYS A 118 19.58 -2.10 -15.19
CA CYS A 118 20.38 -1.07 -15.84
C CYS A 118 21.43 -1.67 -16.77
N GLU A 119 21.67 -1.02 -17.90
CA GLU A 119 22.86 -1.32 -18.71
C GLU A 119 24.10 -0.89 -17.94
N VAL A 120 25.06 -1.80 -17.83
CA VAL A 120 26.31 -1.62 -17.09
C VAL A 120 27.51 -1.95 -17.94
N GLU A 121 28.55 -1.14 -17.76
CA GLU A 121 29.92 -1.52 -18.06
C GLU A 121 30.58 -2.08 -16.82
N VAL A 122 31.31 -3.18 -17.00
CA VAL A 122 31.87 -3.97 -15.91
C VAL A 122 33.34 -4.20 -16.18
N LYS A 123 34.18 -3.88 -15.19
CA LYS A 123 35.60 -4.24 -15.20
C LYS A 123 35.78 -5.46 -14.31
N VAL A 124 36.33 -6.53 -14.89
CA VAL A 124 36.60 -7.79 -14.19
C VAL A 124 38.10 -8.00 -14.07
N GLU A 125 38.59 -8.18 -12.84
CA GLU A 125 39.99 -8.51 -12.55
C GLU A 125 40.03 -9.69 -11.57
N GLY A 126 40.88 -10.68 -11.83
CA GLY A 126 40.97 -11.88 -10.99
C GLY A 126 39.65 -12.65 -10.84
N GLY A 127 38.76 -12.58 -11.84
CA GLY A 127 37.43 -13.21 -11.81
C GLY A 127 36.38 -12.48 -10.96
N LYS A 128 36.67 -11.26 -10.48
CA LYS A 128 35.73 -10.45 -9.71
C LYS A 128 35.42 -9.13 -10.39
N VAL A 129 34.19 -8.65 -10.19
CA VAL A 129 33.82 -7.28 -10.57
C VAL A 129 34.50 -6.30 -9.62
N VAL A 130 35.48 -5.56 -10.13
CA VAL A 130 36.18 -4.49 -9.38
C VAL A 130 35.57 -3.11 -9.63
N SER A 131 34.83 -2.95 -10.74
CA SER A 131 34.09 -1.73 -11.05
C SER A 131 32.85 -2.05 -11.88
N MET A 132 31.75 -1.38 -11.58
CA MET A 132 30.51 -1.46 -12.34
C MET A 132 29.88 -0.07 -12.43
N VAL A 133 29.64 0.39 -13.66
CA VAL A 133 29.11 1.74 -13.93
C VAL A 133 27.86 1.63 -14.79
N ALA A 134 26.78 2.29 -14.37
CA ALA A 134 25.57 2.38 -15.18
C ALA A 134 25.83 3.23 -16.43
N ARG A 135 25.41 2.73 -17.59
CA ARG A 135 25.50 3.38 -18.90
C ARG A 135 24.22 4.12 -19.29
N GLU A 136 23.19 4.05 -18.47
CA GLU A 136 21.92 4.75 -18.65
C GLU A 136 21.45 5.47 -17.39
N SER A 137 20.55 6.44 -17.57
CA SER A 137 19.88 7.14 -16.48
C SER A 137 18.66 6.37 -15.98
N VAL A 138 18.39 6.43 -14.68
CA VAL A 138 17.17 5.84 -14.09
C VAL A 138 15.88 6.40 -14.70
N ALA A 139 15.93 7.60 -15.29
CA ALA A 139 14.79 8.25 -15.94
C ALA A 139 14.58 7.83 -17.40
N GLN A 140 15.57 7.18 -18.01
CA GLN A 140 15.54 6.77 -19.41
C GLN A 140 14.47 5.70 -19.68
N GLU A 141 13.92 5.72 -20.89
CA GLU A 141 13.11 4.61 -21.40
C GLU A 141 13.92 3.32 -21.47
N TYR A 142 13.30 2.19 -21.14
CA TYR A 142 14.00 0.91 -21.11
C TYR A 142 13.10 -0.25 -21.54
N SER A 143 13.73 -1.34 -21.97
CA SER A 143 13.08 -2.62 -22.24
C SER A 143 13.27 -3.59 -21.05
N LEU A 144 12.23 -4.38 -20.78
CA LEU A 144 12.35 -5.50 -19.85
C LEU A 144 13.40 -6.49 -20.36
N PRO A 145 14.12 -7.19 -19.46
CA PRO A 145 15.08 -8.21 -19.86
C PRO A 145 14.34 -9.41 -20.44
N ASN A 146 14.94 -10.05 -21.45
CA ASN A 146 14.36 -11.24 -22.11
C ASN A 146 14.65 -12.51 -21.29
N LEU A 147 13.99 -12.64 -20.15
CA LEU A 147 14.20 -13.75 -19.21
C LEU A 147 13.32 -14.96 -19.60
N LYS A 148 13.78 -16.18 -19.29
CA LYS A 148 12.91 -17.37 -19.32
C LYS A 148 11.94 -17.32 -18.15
N ILE A 149 10.67 -17.03 -18.43
CA ILE A 149 9.62 -16.84 -17.41
C ILE A 149 8.72 -18.07 -17.41
N CYS A 150 8.51 -18.68 -16.24
CA CYS A 150 7.58 -19.79 -16.08
C CYS A 150 6.60 -19.54 -14.94
N SER A 151 5.35 -19.97 -15.11
CA SER A 151 4.37 -20.01 -14.03
C SER A 151 4.50 -21.29 -13.21
N LEU A 152 4.24 -21.20 -11.91
CA LEU A 152 4.22 -22.33 -10.99
C LEU A 152 3.05 -22.17 -10.01
N SER A 153 2.18 -23.18 -9.95
CA SER A 153 1.08 -23.24 -8.99
C SER A 153 0.98 -24.64 -8.37
N VAL A 154 0.35 -24.72 -7.20
CA VAL A 154 0.15 -25.98 -6.48
C VAL A 154 -1.33 -26.16 -6.14
N GLU A 155 -1.85 -27.35 -6.42
CA GLU A 155 -3.19 -27.76 -6.03
C GLU A 155 -3.10 -28.66 -4.80
N THR A 156 -3.89 -28.36 -3.78
CA THR A 156 -3.83 -29.04 -2.47
C THR A 156 -5.23 -29.33 -1.93
N SER A 157 -5.35 -30.36 -1.07
CA SER A 157 -6.64 -30.79 -0.49
C SER A 157 -7.39 -29.69 0.27
N TYR A 158 -6.63 -28.75 0.86
CA TYR A 158 -7.13 -27.50 1.42
C TYR A 158 -6.23 -26.36 0.97
N THR A 159 -6.75 -25.14 0.90
CA THR A 159 -5.93 -23.95 0.62
C THR A 159 -4.80 -23.84 1.64
N LEU A 160 -3.54 -23.69 1.20
CA LEU A 160 -2.37 -23.63 2.08
C LEU A 160 -2.38 -22.46 3.09
N ARG A 161 -3.15 -21.41 2.83
CA ARG A 161 -3.39 -20.33 3.82
C ARG A 161 -4.28 -20.77 4.98
N LYS A 162 -5.08 -21.81 4.80
CA LYS A 162 -5.98 -22.39 5.81
C LYS A 162 -5.25 -23.48 6.58
N ASP A 163 -4.68 -24.47 5.89
CA ASP A 163 -3.99 -25.61 6.51
C ASP A 163 -2.60 -25.84 5.91
N LEU A 164 -1.59 -25.98 6.76
CA LEU A 164 -0.23 -26.37 6.36
C LEU A 164 -0.05 -27.89 6.31
N ASN A 165 -1.03 -28.65 6.79
CA ASN A 165 -1.14 -30.11 6.68
C ASN A 165 -1.89 -30.54 5.42
N ALA A 166 -2.24 -29.61 4.52
CA ALA A 166 -2.86 -29.96 3.26
C ALA A 166 -1.99 -30.95 2.47
N GLU A 167 -2.64 -31.86 1.76
CA GLU A 167 -1.95 -32.82 0.90
C GLU A 167 -1.79 -32.24 -0.50
N LEU A 168 -0.63 -32.46 -1.11
CA LEU A 168 -0.39 -32.12 -2.52
C LEU A 168 -1.27 -33.00 -3.42
N ILE A 169 -2.06 -32.38 -4.29
CA ILE A 169 -2.82 -33.05 -5.34
C ILE A 169 -2.01 -33.04 -6.63
N SER A 170 -1.61 -31.84 -7.06
CA SER A 170 -0.86 -31.64 -8.30
C SER A 170 0.00 -30.38 -8.28
N ILE A 171 0.96 -30.32 -9.20
CA ILE A 171 1.80 -29.17 -9.50
C ILE A 171 1.48 -28.76 -10.93
N GLU A 172 1.23 -27.48 -11.18
CA GLU A 172 1.16 -26.94 -12.53
C GLU A 172 2.39 -26.08 -12.78
N PHE A 173 3.17 -26.45 -13.80
CA PHE A 173 4.38 -25.75 -14.19
C PHE A 173 4.32 -25.44 -15.68
N ASP A 174 4.24 -24.14 -16.00
CA ASP A 174 4.16 -23.59 -17.35
C ASP A 174 3.09 -24.26 -18.23
N GLY A 175 1.89 -24.45 -17.68
CA GLY A 175 0.74 -25.07 -18.34
C GLY A 175 0.75 -26.61 -18.34
N ARG A 176 1.81 -27.26 -17.87
CA ARG A 176 1.86 -28.72 -17.69
C ARG A 176 1.53 -29.12 -16.26
N LYS A 177 0.59 -30.05 -16.12
CA LYS A 177 0.15 -30.60 -14.82
C LYS A 177 0.91 -31.88 -14.49
N TYR A 178 1.38 -31.98 -13.25
CA TYR A 178 2.05 -33.15 -12.67
C TYR A 178 1.29 -33.58 -11.43
N LEU A 179 0.86 -34.83 -11.36
CA LEU A 179 0.24 -35.38 -10.16
C LEU A 179 1.29 -35.57 -9.04
N LYS A 180 0.84 -35.75 -7.80
CA LYS A 180 1.72 -36.07 -6.66
C LYS A 180 2.67 -37.26 -6.93
N SER A 181 2.25 -38.25 -7.71
CA SER A 181 3.07 -39.39 -8.12
C SER A 181 4.17 -39.04 -9.12
N GLU A 182 4.10 -37.88 -9.76
CA GLU A 182 4.97 -37.44 -10.86
C GLU A 182 5.98 -36.37 -10.43
N ILE A 183 6.23 -36.20 -9.13
CA ILE A 183 7.18 -35.22 -8.59
C ILE A 183 8.57 -35.35 -9.23
N SER A 184 9.07 -36.58 -9.43
CA SER A 184 10.37 -36.80 -10.09
C SER A 184 10.40 -36.28 -11.53
N SER A 185 9.27 -36.37 -12.24
CA SER A 185 9.14 -35.80 -13.58
C SER A 185 9.14 -34.29 -13.54
N PHE A 186 8.42 -33.68 -12.59
CA PHE A 186 8.49 -32.23 -12.37
C PHE A 186 9.92 -31.77 -12.08
N VAL A 187 10.66 -32.44 -11.19
CA VAL A 187 12.04 -32.08 -10.84
C VAL A 187 12.95 -32.09 -12.06
N ARG A 188 12.87 -33.16 -12.88
CA ARG A 188 13.64 -33.26 -14.12
C ARG A 188 13.28 -32.14 -15.09
N ASP A 189 12.00 -31.92 -15.32
CA ASP A 189 11.53 -30.96 -16.32
C ASP A 189 11.82 -29.50 -15.88
N PHE A 190 11.70 -29.20 -14.58
CA PHE A 190 12.14 -27.93 -14.00
C PHE A 190 13.65 -27.69 -14.21
N GLY A 191 14.47 -28.72 -14.02
CA GLY A 191 15.92 -28.66 -14.27
C GLY A 191 16.28 -28.44 -15.74
N LEU A 192 15.53 -29.06 -16.67
CA LEU A 192 15.73 -28.89 -18.11
C LEU A 192 15.34 -27.49 -18.60
N VAL A 193 14.22 -26.94 -18.08
CA VAL A 193 13.75 -25.61 -18.45
C VAL A 193 14.67 -24.51 -17.90
N ASP A 194 15.17 -24.68 -16.67
CA ASP A 194 16.04 -23.72 -15.97
C ASP A 194 15.48 -22.28 -15.98
N PRO A 195 14.31 -22.02 -15.37
CA PRO A 195 13.62 -20.73 -15.48
C PRO A 195 14.39 -19.59 -14.79
N ASP A 196 14.48 -18.42 -15.44
CA ASP A 196 15.10 -17.23 -14.86
C ASP A 196 14.16 -16.51 -13.88
N LEU A 197 12.86 -16.48 -14.18
CA LEU A 197 11.82 -15.87 -13.36
C LEU A 197 10.68 -16.86 -13.14
N ILE A 198 10.35 -17.10 -11.86
CA ILE A 198 9.22 -17.94 -11.47
C ILE A 198 8.08 -17.06 -10.97
N LEU A 199 6.92 -17.21 -11.59
CA LEU A 199 5.67 -16.54 -11.25
C LEU A 199 4.77 -17.47 -10.43
N THR A 200 4.36 -17.04 -9.24
CA THR A 200 3.49 -17.81 -8.33
C THR A 200 2.28 -17.01 -7.89
N GLU A 201 1.20 -17.69 -7.48
CA GLU A 201 0.07 -16.99 -6.88
C GLU A 201 0.47 -16.50 -5.48
N ASP A 202 0.83 -17.41 -4.58
CA ASP A 202 1.32 -17.08 -3.24
C ASP A 202 2.57 -17.88 -2.87
N GLY A 203 3.64 -17.68 -3.62
CA GLY A 203 4.92 -18.37 -3.43
C GLY A 203 5.60 -18.19 -2.07
N ASN A 204 5.10 -17.30 -1.22
CA ASN A 204 5.54 -17.23 0.18
C ASN A 204 5.09 -18.45 1.01
N VAL A 205 4.04 -19.15 0.56
CA VAL A 205 3.48 -20.35 1.19
C VAL A 205 3.64 -21.56 0.28
N GLU A 206 3.43 -21.37 -1.03
CA GLU A 206 3.47 -22.45 -2.02
C GLU A 206 4.88 -23.01 -2.21
N LEU A 207 5.91 -22.16 -2.38
CA LEU A 207 7.28 -22.63 -2.61
C LEU A 207 7.87 -23.40 -1.43
N PRO A 208 7.74 -22.94 -0.16
CA PRO A 208 8.25 -23.73 0.95
C PRO A 208 7.48 -25.04 1.16
N PHE A 209 6.17 -25.06 0.90
CA PHE A 209 5.36 -26.27 0.96
C PHE A 209 5.83 -27.27 -0.11
N LEU A 210 5.95 -26.81 -1.35
CA LEU A 210 6.38 -27.61 -2.47
C LEU A 210 7.81 -28.13 -2.28
N LEU A 211 8.72 -27.30 -1.77
CA LEU A 211 10.10 -27.71 -1.44
C LEU A 211 10.11 -28.87 -0.45
N ARG A 212 9.25 -28.83 0.58
CA ARG A 212 9.11 -29.93 1.56
C ARG A 212 8.63 -31.22 0.90
N GLU A 213 7.66 -31.15 -0.01
CA GLU A 213 7.14 -32.34 -0.71
C GLU A 213 8.15 -32.91 -1.70
N ILE A 214 8.84 -32.07 -2.47
CA ILE A 214 9.90 -32.50 -3.40
C ILE A 214 11.04 -33.18 -2.65
N ARG A 215 11.48 -32.63 -1.50
CA ARG A 215 12.59 -33.20 -0.72
C ARG A 215 12.32 -34.55 -0.09
N LYS A 216 11.07 -35.03 -0.08
CA LYS A 216 10.76 -36.43 0.25
C LYS A 216 11.25 -37.39 -0.83
N VAL A 217 11.39 -36.91 -2.07
CA VAL A 217 11.80 -37.69 -3.26
C VAL A 217 13.22 -37.34 -3.69
N ASP A 218 13.58 -36.06 -3.72
CA ASP A 218 14.93 -35.55 -4.00
C ASP A 218 15.42 -34.64 -2.85
N PRO A 219 16.13 -35.19 -1.85
CA PRO A 219 16.58 -34.44 -0.68
C PRO A 219 17.50 -33.25 -1.01
N LYS A 220 18.16 -33.24 -2.17
CA LYS A 220 19.11 -32.19 -2.56
C LYS A 220 18.48 -31.08 -3.40
N PHE A 221 17.20 -31.20 -3.76
CA PHE A 221 16.52 -30.22 -4.59
C PHE A 221 16.55 -28.81 -3.96
N SER A 222 16.78 -27.81 -4.82
CA SER A 222 16.78 -26.39 -4.52
C SER A 222 16.14 -25.64 -5.70
N PHE A 223 15.28 -24.66 -5.41
CA PHE A 223 14.76 -23.78 -6.45
C PHE A 223 15.83 -22.74 -6.85
N SER A 224 16.67 -22.31 -5.92
CA SER A 224 17.83 -21.45 -6.18
C SER A 224 18.89 -22.17 -7.02
N ARG A 225 19.57 -21.42 -7.91
CA ARG A 225 20.79 -21.87 -8.60
C ARG A 225 22.00 -21.96 -7.65
N PHE A 226 22.00 -21.17 -6.57
CA PHE A 226 23.11 -21.09 -5.62
C PHE A 226 22.68 -21.35 -4.18
N GLY A 227 23.41 -22.25 -3.51
CA GLY A 227 23.19 -22.62 -2.11
C GLY A 227 21.88 -23.39 -1.88
N GLU A 228 21.72 -23.90 -0.66
CA GLU A 228 20.54 -24.67 -0.27
C GLU A 228 19.39 -23.77 0.20
N ASP A 229 18.20 -24.01 -0.34
CA ASP A 229 16.99 -23.33 0.09
C ASP A 229 16.50 -23.83 1.45
N ASN A 230 16.26 -22.89 2.37
CA ASN A 230 15.80 -23.15 3.74
C ASN A 230 14.60 -22.26 4.08
N PHE A 231 13.57 -22.38 3.25
CA PHE A 231 12.36 -21.56 3.40
C PHE A 231 11.54 -21.99 4.62
N LYS A 232 10.92 -21.01 5.30
CA LYS A 232 10.06 -21.25 6.46
C LYS A 232 8.65 -20.72 6.19
N ILE A 233 7.63 -21.57 6.39
CA ILE A 233 6.22 -21.17 6.34
C ILE A 233 5.82 -20.55 7.68
N GLU A 234 6.39 -19.39 7.96
CA GLU A 234 6.09 -18.60 9.14
C GLU A 234 5.72 -17.18 8.69
N GLY A 235 5.03 -16.45 9.55
CA GLY A 235 4.69 -15.06 9.29
C GLY A 235 4.68 -14.25 10.57
N LYS A 236 4.43 -12.95 10.41
CA LYS A 236 4.35 -12.02 11.53
C LYS A 236 3.14 -11.12 11.38
N SER A 237 2.45 -10.91 12.49
CA SER A 237 1.44 -9.87 12.63
C SER A 237 2.11 -8.52 12.86
N TYR A 238 1.58 -7.47 12.25
CA TYR A 238 2.02 -6.10 12.50
C TYR A 238 0.84 -5.14 12.47
N PHE A 239 0.91 -4.11 13.31
CA PHE A 239 -0.09 -3.05 13.38
C PHE A 239 0.32 -1.89 12.48
N SER A 240 -0.61 -1.40 11.66
CA SER A 240 -0.42 -0.25 10.78
C SER A 240 -1.76 0.44 10.53
N TYR A 241 -1.78 1.78 10.55
CA TYR A 241 -3.00 2.59 10.28
C TYR A 241 -4.26 2.12 11.03
N GLY A 242 -4.14 1.80 12.32
CA GLY A 242 -5.30 1.36 13.12
C GLY A 242 -5.73 -0.10 12.91
N GLN A 243 -5.05 -0.85 12.04
CA GLN A 243 -5.40 -2.22 11.68
C GLN A 243 -4.25 -3.20 11.91
N MET A 244 -4.60 -4.46 12.15
CA MET A 244 -3.64 -5.57 12.24
C MET A 244 -3.55 -6.27 10.89
N PHE A 245 -2.33 -6.57 10.45
CA PHE A 245 -2.05 -7.31 9.21
C PHE A 245 -1.19 -8.51 9.51
N TYR A 246 -1.42 -9.63 8.81
CA TYR A 246 -0.55 -10.80 8.85
C TYR A 246 0.22 -10.96 7.54
N LYS A 247 1.51 -11.26 7.62
CA LYS A 247 2.36 -11.46 6.45
C LYS A 247 3.30 -12.65 6.64
N PHE A 248 3.24 -13.60 5.71
CA PHE A 248 4.21 -14.69 5.59
C PHE A 248 5.60 -14.17 5.18
N ASN A 249 6.64 -14.90 5.58
CA ASN A 249 8.01 -14.65 5.19
C ASN A 249 8.15 -14.65 3.66
N ALA A 250 8.97 -13.73 3.17
CA ALA A 250 9.26 -13.65 1.74
C ALA A 250 10.23 -14.76 1.33
N VAL A 251 9.98 -15.36 0.17
CA VAL A 251 10.90 -16.30 -0.47
C VAL A 251 11.73 -15.55 -1.51
N TYR A 252 13.06 -15.71 -1.41
CA TYR A 252 14.04 -15.17 -2.36
C TYR A 252 14.82 -16.33 -2.95
N LEU A 253 14.94 -16.37 -4.28
CA LEU A 253 15.73 -17.37 -4.98
C LEU A 253 17.10 -16.76 -5.34
N ARG A 254 18.18 -17.50 -5.14
CA ARG A 254 19.54 -17.05 -5.47
C ARG A 254 19.89 -17.51 -6.88
N GLY A 255 20.20 -16.57 -7.76
CA GLY A 255 20.43 -16.83 -9.19
C GLY A 255 19.16 -17.08 -10.01
N ARG A 256 17.97 -16.91 -9.42
CA ARG A 256 16.68 -16.84 -10.11
C ARG A 256 15.85 -15.73 -9.50
N LEU A 257 14.88 -15.21 -10.22
CA LEU A 257 13.89 -14.28 -9.70
C LEU A 257 12.63 -15.05 -9.29
N HIS A 258 12.03 -14.63 -8.19
CA HIS A 258 10.68 -15.04 -7.79
C HIS A 258 9.79 -13.83 -7.67
N MET A 259 8.60 -13.91 -8.28
CA MET A 259 7.54 -12.93 -8.14
C MET A 259 6.23 -13.62 -7.82
N LYS A 260 5.53 -13.11 -6.81
CA LYS A 260 4.19 -13.57 -6.46
C LYS A 260 3.14 -12.52 -6.83
N ARG A 261 1.91 -12.96 -7.14
CA ARG A 261 0.76 -12.07 -7.40
C ARG A 261 0.01 -11.69 -6.12
N ALA A 262 -0.26 -12.66 -5.24
CA ALA A 262 -1.08 -12.48 -4.07
C ALA A 262 -0.49 -11.44 -3.09
N GLY A 263 -1.33 -10.50 -2.66
CA GLY A 263 -0.93 -9.44 -1.72
C GLY A 263 0.00 -8.38 -2.31
N THR A 264 0.20 -8.34 -3.63
CA THR A 264 0.79 -7.19 -4.33
C THR A 264 -0.27 -6.12 -4.58
N LEU A 265 0.16 -4.85 -4.70
CA LEU A 265 -0.78 -3.74 -4.96
C LEU A 265 -1.29 -3.69 -6.41
N TYR A 266 -0.56 -4.30 -7.34
CA TYR A 266 -0.89 -4.25 -8.77
C TYR A 266 -1.74 -5.44 -9.23
N GLY A 267 -1.81 -6.52 -8.44
CA GLY A 267 -2.74 -7.64 -8.61
C GLY A 267 -2.73 -8.30 -10.00
N SER A 268 -1.70 -8.04 -10.80
CA SER A 268 -1.58 -8.41 -12.20
C SER A 268 -0.28 -9.14 -12.44
N TRP A 269 -0.17 -9.83 -13.57
CA TRP A 269 1.07 -10.47 -14.00
C TRP A 269 2.00 -9.52 -14.77
N SER A 270 1.71 -8.21 -14.76
CA SER A 270 2.59 -7.23 -15.38
C SER A 270 3.94 -7.18 -14.66
N LEU A 271 5.01 -7.21 -15.46
CA LEU A 271 6.37 -6.97 -15.00
C LEU A 271 6.72 -5.48 -14.95
N TRP A 272 6.03 -4.62 -15.71
CA TRP A 272 6.37 -3.20 -15.80
C TRP A 272 6.25 -2.50 -14.45
N TYR A 273 5.17 -2.77 -13.70
CA TYR A 273 4.94 -2.15 -12.39
C TYR A 273 6.06 -2.47 -11.37
N PRO A 274 6.39 -3.75 -11.08
CA PRO A 274 7.44 -4.06 -10.10
C PRO A 274 8.84 -3.69 -10.59
N PHE A 275 9.14 -3.80 -11.90
CA PHE A 275 10.43 -3.35 -12.43
C PHE A 275 10.60 -1.83 -12.32
N GLU A 276 9.55 -1.04 -12.59
CA GLU A 276 9.62 0.42 -12.43
C GLU A 276 9.90 0.79 -10.98
N LEU A 277 9.22 0.15 -10.01
CA LEU A 277 9.52 0.37 -8.60
C LEU A 277 10.93 -0.06 -8.21
N ALA A 278 11.37 -1.24 -8.65
CA ALA A 278 12.71 -1.78 -8.35
C ALA A 278 13.81 -0.84 -8.86
N ARG A 279 13.67 -0.36 -10.11
CA ARG A 279 14.54 0.63 -10.74
C ARG A 279 14.59 1.94 -9.97
N ARG A 280 13.42 2.56 -9.78
CA ARG A 280 13.29 3.89 -9.17
C ARG A 280 13.74 3.91 -7.73
N CYS A 281 13.48 2.83 -6.98
CA CYS A 281 13.82 2.74 -5.57
C CYS A 281 15.21 2.12 -5.33
N ARG A 282 15.91 1.64 -6.36
CA ARG A 282 17.19 0.91 -6.26
C ARG A 282 17.11 -0.29 -5.31
N VAL A 283 16.04 -1.07 -5.44
CA VAL A 283 15.77 -2.30 -4.66
C VAL A 283 15.72 -3.47 -5.62
N THR A 284 16.34 -4.60 -5.28
CA THR A 284 16.24 -5.81 -6.11
C THR A 284 14.79 -6.22 -6.38
N LEU A 285 14.51 -6.77 -7.57
CA LEU A 285 13.13 -7.03 -8.00
C LEU A 285 12.36 -7.91 -7.01
N GLN A 286 12.97 -9.02 -6.57
CA GLN A 286 12.34 -9.97 -5.64
C GLN A 286 11.99 -9.27 -4.32
N ARG A 287 12.88 -8.41 -3.84
CA ARG A 287 12.68 -7.67 -2.60
C ARG A 287 11.62 -6.59 -2.75
N MET A 288 11.55 -5.91 -3.89
CA MET A 288 10.49 -4.96 -4.17
C MET A 288 9.12 -5.64 -4.27
N ASN A 289 9.01 -6.78 -4.97
CA ASN A 289 7.78 -7.59 -5.03
C ASN A 289 7.36 -8.10 -3.64
N ALA A 290 8.32 -8.48 -2.80
CA ALA A 290 8.07 -9.01 -1.47
C ALA A 290 7.79 -7.94 -0.40
N ARG A 291 8.04 -6.65 -0.64
CA ARG A 291 7.92 -5.56 0.34
C ARG A 291 6.79 -4.58 -0.02
N SER A 292 6.45 -3.69 0.91
CA SER A 292 5.48 -2.62 0.63
C SER A 292 6.12 -1.55 -0.25
N VAL A 293 5.32 -0.80 -1.00
CA VAL A 293 5.81 0.37 -1.76
C VAL A 293 6.51 1.39 -0.85
N GLY A 294 6.05 1.51 0.40
CA GLY A 294 6.72 2.30 1.42
C GLY A 294 8.15 1.87 1.75
N TYR A 295 8.49 0.58 1.63
CA TYR A 295 9.89 0.14 1.71
C TYR A 295 10.72 0.78 0.59
N GLY A 296 10.16 0.85 -0.63
CA GLY A 296 10.78 1.54 -1.77
C GLY A 296 11.03 3.02 -1.48
N VAL A 297 10.05 3.74 -0.91
CA VAL A 297 10.23 5.13 -0.46
C VAL A 297 11.41 5.24 0.50
N SER A 298 11.43 4.40 1.54
CA SER A 298 12.52 4.41 2.50
C SER A 298 13.86 4.11 1.86
N ASN A 299 13.94 3.12 0.97
CA ASN A 299 15.18 2.77 0.28
C ASN A 299 15.71 3.93 -0.58
N LEU A 300 14.81 4.64 -1.26
CA LEU A 300 15.17 5.80 -2.05
C LEU A 300 15.62 6.99 -1.18
N GLN A 301 15.00 7.20 0.00
CA GLN A 301 15.50 8.15 1.00
C GLN A 301 16.93 7.81 1.44
N LEU A 302 17.24 6.53 1.64
CA LEU A 302 18.59 6.08 2.03
C LEU A 302 19.63 6.39 0.93
N TYR A 303 19.28 6.13 -0.33
CA TYR A 303 20.12 6.48 -1.47
C TYR A 303 20.44 7.98 -1.49
N TYR A 304 19.43 8.84 -1.53
CA TYR A 304 19.65 10.30 -1.57
C TYR A 304 20.32 10.84 -0.30
N ALA A 305 20.12 10.20 0.85
CA ALA A 305 20.87 10.53 2.06
C ALA A 305 22.37 10.26 1.87
N MET A 306 22.74 9.11 1.31
CA MET A 306 24.14 8.77 1.01
C MET A 306 24.74 9.71 -0.04
N GLU A 307 24.02 10.02 -1.11
CA GLU A 307 24.44 11.02 -2.12
C GLU A 307 24.80 12.36 -1.48
N LYS A 308 23.99 12.78 -0.49
CA LYS A 308 24.21 14.03 0.26
C LYS A 308 25.26 13.93 1.37
N GLY A 309 25.87 12.76 1.55
CA GLY A 309 26.87 12.48 2.56
C GLY A 309 26.32 12.30 3.98
N PHE A 310 25.02 12.08 4.13
CA PHE A 310 24.41 11.73 5.42
C PHE A 310 24.65 10.26 5.76
N LEU A 311 25.01 10.02 7.02
CA LEU A 311 25.02 8.68 7.58
C LEU A 311 23.60 8.18 7.82
N ILE A 312 23.36 6.92 7.48
CA ILE A 312 22.08 6.24 7.67
C ILE A 312 22.03 5.70 9.10
N PRO A 313 21.18 6.22 9.99
CA PRO A 313 21.12 5.72 11.35
C PRO A 313 20.49 4.32 11.39
N ARG A 314 21.02 3.43 12.23
CA ARG A 314 20.43 2.09 12.40
C ARG A 314 19.04 2.13 13.04
N LYS A 315 18.84 3.01 14.03
CA LYS A 315 17.55 3.26 14.69
C LYS A 315 17.06 4.65 14.30
N SER A 316 15.75 4.84 14.17
CA SER A 316 15.20 6.18 13.98
C SER A 316 15.56 7.05 15.18
N SER A 317 16.26 8.16 14.93
CA SER A 317 16.94 8.97 15.96
C SER A 317 16.31 10.36 16.16
N CYS A 318 15.41 10.78 15.27
CA CYS A 318 14.82 12.13 15.25
C CYS A 318 13.32 12.08 14.90
N VAL A 319 12.54 11.28 15.63
CA VAL A 319 11.11 11.10 15.35
C VAL A 319 10.31 12.39 15.59
N GLU A 320 10.61 13.10 16.67
CA GLU A 320 9.85 14.28 17.10
C GLU A 320 10.68 15.13 18.09
N VAL A 321 10.43 16.43 18.15
CA VAL A 321 10.91 17.31 19.23
C VAL A 321 9.86 17.47 20.31
N TRP A 322 10.31 17.74 21.54
CA TRP A 322 9.40 18.03 22.65
C TRP A 322 8.53 19.25 22.33
N LYS A 323 7.24 19.16 22.66
CA LYS A 323 6.22 20.19 22.44
C LYS A 323 5.48 20.45 23.74
N SER A 324 5.07 21.70 23.96
CA SER A 324 4.09 21.98 25.02
C SER A 324 2.72 21.40 24.65
N GLY A 325 1.81 21.29 25.62
CA GLY A 325 0.43 20.84 25.35
C GLY A 325 -0.31 21.74 24.36
N PHE A 326 -0.02 23.05 24.38
CA PHE A 326 -0.60 24.01 23.45
C PHE A 326 -0.05 23.81 22.03
N ASP A 327 1.27 23.68 21.89
CA ASP A 327 1.90 23.41 20.58
C ASP A 327 1.40 22.10 19.97
N LEU A 328 1.16 21.09 20.80
CA LEU A 328 0.61 19.82 20.34
C LEU A 328 -0.82 19.99 19.79
N PHE A 329 -1.67 20.75 20.48
CA PHE A 329 -3.04 21.03 20.04
C PHE A 329 -3.09 21.86 18.74
N GLU A 330 -2.15 22.78 18.53
CA GLU A 330 -2.04 23.53 17.28
C GLU A 330 -1.47 22.69 16.14
N ALA A 331 -0.46 21.85 16.42
CA ALA A 331 0.25 21.10 15.41
C ALA A 331 -0.44 19.80 14.98
N ASP A 332 -1.16 19.12 15.88
CA ASP A 332 -1.85 17.86 15.62
C ASP A 332 -3.21 18.08 14.96
N ARG A 333 -3.17 18.68 13.76
CA ARG A 333 -4.35 18.95 12.93
C ARG A 333 -4.22 18.22 11.59
N GLY A 334 -5.30 17.53 11.21
CA GLY A 334 -5.42 16.90 9.90
C GLY A 334 -5.52 17.90 8.73
N ALA A 335 -5.70 17.36 7.53
CA ALA A 335 -6.04 18.15 6.36
C ALA A 335 -7.40 18.84 6.54
N LEU A 336 -7.60 19.96 5.85
CA LEU A 336 -8.86 20.70 5.86
C LEU A 336 -9.94 19.85 5.16
N THR A 337 -11.17 19.95 5.66
CA THR A 337 -12.34 19.34 5.03
C THR A 337 -13.49 20.34 5.12
N TYR A 338 -14.07 20.70 3.98
CA TYR A 338 -15.34 21.41 3.93
C TYR A 338 -16.46 20.38 4.00
N GLU A 339 -17.39 20.55 4.93
CA GLU A 339 -18.52 19.64 5.03
C GLU A 339 -19.36 19.67 3.74
N PRO A 340 -19.71 18.50 3.18
CA PRO A 340 -20.52 18.48 1.96
C PRO A 340 -21.95 18.94 2.23
N GLU A 341 -22.53 19.68 1.29
CA GLU A 341 -23.96 19.96 1.29
C GLU A 341 -24.77 18.69 0.97
N ILE A 342 -25.45 18.12 1.97
CA ILE A 342 -26.25 16.88 1.82
C ILE A 342 -27.35 17.06 0.77
N GLY A 343 -27.51 16.07 -0.10
CA GLY A 343 -28.58 16.03 -1.09
C GLY A 343 -28.08 15.94 -2.52
N TYR A 344 -29.01 16.11 -3.46
CA TYR A 344 -28.78 16.06 -4.89
C TYR A 344 -28.23 17.40 -5.40
N HIS A 345 -27.18 17.33 -6.21
CA HIS A 345 -26.59 18.49 -6.90
C HIS A 345 -26.29 18.13 -8.35
N ASP A 346 -26.56 19.08 -9.25
CA ASP A 346 -26.20 19.10 -10.65
C ASP A 346 -25.17 20.21 -10.95
N ASN A 347 -24.57 20.18 -12.15
CA ASN A 347 -23.59 21.17 -12.60
C ASN A 347 -22.39 21.31 -11.65
N VAL A 348 -21.83 20.18 -11.20
CA VAL A 348 -20.72 20.14 -10.26
C VAL A 348 -19.46 19.63 -10.96
N ALA A 349 -18.36 20.36 -10.92
CA ALA A 349 -17.06 19.85 -11.32
C ALA A 349 -16.27 19.36 -10.11
N GLU A 350 -15.55 18.26 -10.28
CA GLU A 350 -14.54 17.79 -9.33
C GLU A 350 -13.14 18.07 -9.86
N ILE A 351 -12.40 18.83 -9.08
CA ILE A 351 -11.01 19.20 -9.32
C ILE A 351 -10.16 18.45 -8.28
N ASP A 352 -9.12 17.76 -8.73
CA ASP A 352 -8.20 17.01 -7.87
C ASP A 352 -6.77 17.51 -8.06
N PHE A 353 -6.00 17.63 -6.97
CA PHE A 353 -4.60 18.00 -7.01
C PHE A 353 -3.73 16.81 -7.43
N ILE A 354 -2.88 17.00 -8.43
CA ILE A 354 -1.98 15.95 -8.90
C ILE A 354 -0.88 15.72 -7.85
N SER A 355 -1.04 14.63 -7.08
CA SER A 355 -0.06 14.24 -6.06
C SER A 355 0.19 15.35 -5.04
N LEU A 356 -0.88 15.92 -4.47
CA LEU A 356 -0.85 17.10 -3.60
C LEU A 356 0.30 17.09 -2.58
N PHE A 357 0.36 16.07 -1.73
CA PHE A 357 1.35 16.02 -0.65
C PHE A 357 2.81 15.98 -1.17
N PRO A 358 3.19 15.08 -2.11
CA PRO A 358 4.49 15.18 -2.77
C PRO A 358 4.80 16.55 -3.37
N SER A 359 3.84 17.16 -4.06
CA SER A 359 4.00 18.47 -4.69
C SER A 359 4.21 19.58 -3.65
N ILE A 360 3.51 19.53 -2.52
CA ILE A 360 3.75 20.40 -1.35
C ILE A 360 5.17 20.19 -0.79
N MET A 361 5.60 18.94 -0.64
CA MET A 361 6.95 18.63 -0.13
C MET A 361 8.05 19.19 -1.02
N VAL A 362 7.87 19.09 -2.35
CA VAL A 362 8.80 19.65 -3.33
C VAL A 362 8.76 21.18 -3.32
N LYS A 363 7.57 21.78 -3.44
CA LYS A 363 7.39 23.23 -3.54
C LYS A 363 7.89 23.97 -2.30
N PHE A 364 7.57 23.47 -1.11
CA PHE A 364 7.93 24.12 0.16
C PHE A 364 9.18 23.52 0.80
N ASN A 365 9.89 22.63 0.10
CA ASN A 365 11.13 21.99 0.53
C ASN A 365 11.03 21.25 1.89
N ILE A 366 9.92 20.55 2.12
CA ILE A 366 9.65 19.84 3.38
C ILE A 366 10.40 18.50 3.40
N SER A 367 11.43 18.42 4.22
CA SER A 367 12.21 17.21 4.50
C SER A 367 12.75 17.25 5.93
N THR A 368 13.05 16.09 6.50
CA THR A 368 13.45 15.97 7.92
C THR A 368 14.64 16.84 8.31
N GLU A 369 15.61 16.97 7.41
CA GLU A 369 16.85 17.73 7.58
C GLU A 369 16.73 19.20 7.18
N THR A 370 15.66 19.62 6.51
CA THR A 370 15.42 21.03 6.14
C THR A 370 14.58 21.77 7.19
N LEU A 371 13.90 21.06 8.08
CA LEU A 371 13.13 21.63 9.18
C LEU A 371 14.03 22.23 10.28
N PHE A 372 13.46 23.20 10.99
CA PHE A 372 14.14 23.97 12.04
C PHE A 372 15.42 24.63 11.53
N CYS A 373 15.43 25.09 10.27
CA CYS A 373 16.64 25.73 9.73
C CYS A 373 16.98 26.98 10.53
N LYS A 374 18.23 27.05 10.98
CA LYS A 374 18.78 28.26 11.61
C LYS A 374 19.03 29.39 10.60
N CYS A 375 19.10 29.03 9.31
CA CYS A 375 19.45 29.88 8.19
C CYS A 375 18.30 30.74 7.64
N CYS A 376 17.05 30.29 7.80
CA CYS A 376 15.87 30.85 7.16
C CYS A 376 14.76 31.07 8.19
N ARG A 377 15.00 31.93 9.19
CA ARG A 377 14.10 32.13 10.33
C ARG A 377 12.73 32.70 9.95
N ASP A 378 12.65 33.38 8.82
CA ASP A 378 11.42 34.01 8.33
C ASP A 378 10.59 33.10 7.42
N ASN A 379 11.14 31.95 7.01
CA ASN A 379 10.40 30.97 6.20
C ASN A 379 9.66 29.98 7.10
N LYS A 380 8.56 30.44 7.69
CA LYS A 380 7.78 29.66 8.65
C LYS A 380 6.70 28.82 7.98
N VAL A 381 6.42 27.68 8.58
CA VAL A 381 5.27 26.86 8.23
C VAL A 381 3.99 27.53 8.76
N PRO A 382 2.90 27.60 7.96
CA PRO A 382 1.65 28.21 8.40
C PRO A 382 1.14 27.63 9.71
N GLY A 383 0.90 28.51 10.69
CA GLY A 383 0.40 28.13 12.01
C GLY A 383 1.36 27.29 12.86
N LEU A 384 2.61 27.04 12.42
CA LEU A 384 3.59 26.29 13.19
C LEU A 384 4.87 27.11 13.38
N GLY A 385 5.46 27.07 14.58
CA GLY A 385 6.75 27.71 14.89
C GLY A 385 7.97 27.06 14.23
N ILE A 386 7.81 26.45 13.05
CA ILE A 386 8.82 25.65 12.35
C ILE A 386 9.34 26.43 11.15
N ASN A 387 10.66 26.56 11.06
CA ASN A 387 11.32 27.21 9.92
C ASN A 387 11.83 26.16 8.92
N ILE A 388 11.68 26.41 7.62
CA ILE A 388 12.17 25.51 6.56
C ILE A 388 13.33 26.15 5.78
N CYS A 389 14.37 25.37 5.50
CA CYS A 389 15.49 25.81 4.66
C CYS A 389 15.04 26.15 3.23
N ARG A 390 15.49 27.29 2.68
CA ARG A 390 15.36 27.64 1.25
C ARG A 390 16.67 27.54 0.46
N LYS A 391 17.79 27.34 1.14
CA LYS A 391 19.14 27.33 0.53
C LYS A 391 19.51 25.95 -0.02
N ASP A 392 19.32 24.92 0.79
CA ASP A 392 19.63 23.54 0.43
C ASP A 392 18.34 22.77 0.12
N LYS A 393 18.25 22.15 -1.06
CA LYS A 393 17.13 21.27 -1.41
C LYS A 393 17.17 20.04 -0.50
N GLY A 394 16.03 19.63 0.02
CA GLY A 394 15.91 18.48 0.90
C GLY A 394 16.00 17.15 0.15
N ILE A 395 16.29 16.07 0.87
CA ILE A 395 16.28 14.67 0.40
C ILE A 395 14.93 14.38 -0.26
N MET A 396 13.83 14.72 0.41
CA MET A 396 12.49 14.49 -0.16
C MET A 396 12.24 15.30 -1.43
N GLY A 397 12.67 16.56 -1.47
CA GLY A 397 12.51 17.41 -2.65
C GLY A 397 13.28 16.89 -3.86
N GLU A 398 14.52 16.43 -3.68
CA GLU A 398 15.33 15.83 -4.76
C GLU A 398 14.77 14.48 -5.21
N MET A 399 14.26 13.69 -4.27
CA MET A 399 13.70 12.38 -4.57
C MET A 399 12.38 12.48 -5.34
N LEU A 400 11.46 13.35 -4.92
CA LEU A 400 10.08 13.34 -5.40
C LEU A 400 9.88 14.11 -6.71
N ASP A 401 10.61 15.20 -6.93
CA ASP A 401 10.46 16.06 -8.12
C ASP A 401 10.64 15.28 -9.45
N PRO A 402 11.70 14.44 -9.62
CA PRO A 402 11.83 13.61 -10.83
C PRO A 402 10.69 12.60 -10.98
N LEU A 403 10.18 12.04 -9.88
CA LEU A 403 9.10 11.04 -9.91
C LEU A 403 7.77 11.65 -10.34
N ILE A 404 7.47 12.88 -9.88
CA ILE A 404 6.28 13.63 -10.30
C ILE A 404 6.36 13.92 -11.81
N ARG A 405 7.48 14.47 -12.29
CA ARG A 405 7.69 14.78 -13.71
C ARG A 405 7.58 13.53 -14.59
N GLN A 406 8.21 12.44 -14.17
CA GLN A 406 8.16 11.18 -14.93
C GLN A 406 6.73 10.63 -15.01
N ARG A 407 5.97 10.70 -13.90
CA ARG A 407 4.59 10.23 -13.89
C ARG A 407 3.72 11.04 -14.84
N LEU A 408 3.89 12.36 -14.90
CA LEU A 408 3.18 13.24 -15.84
C LEU A 408 3.51 12.88 -17.28
N TYR A 409 4.80 12.68 -17.57
CA TYR A 409 5.26 12.24 -18.89
C TYR A 409 4.58 10.92 -19.29
N TYR A 410 4.62 9.87 -18.45
CA TYR A 410 3.96 8.60 -18.76
C TYR A 410 2.46 8.75 -19.02
N LYS A 411 1.74 9.56 -18.20
CA LYS A 411 0.30 9.83 -18.41
C LYS A 411 0.03 10.51 -19.76
N SER A 412 0.92 11.38 -20.23
CA SER A 412 0.73 12.11 -21.49
C SER A 412 0.88 11.23 -22.75
N THR A 413 1.61 10.13 -22.66
CA THR A 413 1.96 9.32 -23.86
C THR A 413 0.87 8.35 -24.34
N GLY A 414 -0.10 7.99 -23.51
CA GLY A 414 -1.14 7.00 -23.83
C GLY A 414 -0.67 5.54 -24.00
N LYS A 415 0.62 5.21 -23.85
CA LYS A 415 1.14 3.84 -24.04
C LYS A 415 0.71 2.91 -22.89
N LYS A 416 0.35 1.65 -23.21
CA LYS A 416 -0.08 0.66 -22.20
C LYS A 416 0.96 0.41 -21.11
N ASN A 417 2.22 0.22 -21.47
CA ASN A 417 3.32 0.06 -20.50
C ASN A 417 3.53 1.31 -19.65
N HIS A 418 3.32 2.51 -20.20
CA HIS A 418 3.43 3.77 -19.47
C HIS A 418 2.32 3.93 -18.43
N LYS A 419 1.10 3.44 -18.71
CA LYS A 419 0.01 3.41 -17.72
C LYS A 419 0.42 2.65 -16.46
N GLU A 420 0.96 1.44 -16.62
CA GLU A 420 1.38 0.59 -15.49
C GLU A 420 2.55 1.20 -14.71
N ARG A 421 3.49 1.86 -15.40
CA ARG A 421 4.61 2.59 -14.78
C ARG A 421 4.13 3.86 -14.06
N ALA A 422 3.16 4.58 -14.62
CA ALA A 422 2.53 5.73 -13.97
C ALA A 422 1.79 5.34 -12.69
N ASP A 423 1.16 4.16 -12.68
CA ASP A 423 0.50 3.59 -11.49
C ASP A 423 1.52 3.17 -10.42
N ALA A 424 2.67 2.62 -10.82
CA ALA A 424 3.79 2.36 -9.92
C ALA A 424 4.28 3.65 -9.24
N LEU A 425 4.55 4.70 -10.03
CA LEU A 425 4.95 6.00 -9.50
C LEU A 425 3.87 6.64 -8.63
N LYS A 426 2.58 6.50 -8.98
CA LYS A 426 1.46 6.96 -8.14
C LYS A 426 1.52 6.32 -6.76
N GLY A 427 1.72 5.00 -6.71
CA GLY A 427 1.84 4.27 -5.44
C GLY A 427 3.00 4.80 -4.59
N LEU A 428 4.16 5.03 -5.20
CA LEU A 428 5.35 5.56 -4.53
C LEU A 428 5.13 6.97 -3.97
N LEU A 429 4.53 7.85 -4.77
CA LEU A 429 4.19 9.22 -4.42
C LEU A 429 3.19 9.28 -3.26
N VAL A 430 2.09 8.53 -3.33
CA VAL A 430 1.08 8.46 -2.24
C VAL A 430 1.69 7.95 -0.94
N CYS A 431 2.59 6.95 -1.01
CA CYS A 431 3.23 6.40 0.18
C CYS A 431 4.21 7.37 0.85
N SER A 432 4.78 8.34 0.12
CA SER A 432 5.81 9.24 0.62
C SER A 432 5.34 10.10 1.80
N PHE A 433 4.09 10.59 1.75
CA PHE A 433 3.48 11.39 2.81
C PHE A 433 3.33 10.61 4.12
N GLY A 434 2.69 9.44 4.06
CA GLY A 434 2.47 8.61 5.25
C GLY A 434 3.78 8.17 5.91
N TYR A 435 4.83 7.98 5.10
CA TYR A 435 6.15 7.62 5.61
C TYR A 435 6.86 8.73 6.36
N MET A 436 6.52 10.00 6.16
CA MET A 436 7.06 11.09 6.99
C MET A 436 6.54 11.05 8.43
N GLY A 437 5.35 10.49 8.66
CA GLY A 437 4.78 10.27 10.00
C GLY A 437 5.11 8.89 10.59
N PHE A 438 5.83 8.03 9.87
CA PHE A 438 6.05 6.65 10.30
C PHE A 438 7.23 6.51 11.28
N LYS A 439 6.93 6.22 12.56
CA LYS A 439 7.92 6.09 13.65
C LYS A 439 9.14 5.20 13.34
N LYS A 440 9.00 4.15 12.52
CA LYS A 440 10.12 3.24 12.19
C LYS A 440 10.93 3.68 10.97
N SER A 441 10.50 4.69 10.23
CA SER A 441 11.30 5.25 9.14
C SER A 441 12.46 6.07 9.70
N LYS A 442 13.63 5.94 9.08
CA LYS A 442 14.90 6.53 9.54
C LYS A 442 15.01 8.03 9.27
N PHE A 443 14.32 8.49 8.23
CA PHE A 443 14.25 9.89 7.81
C PHE A 443 12.84 10.45 7.98
N ALA A 444 12.01 9.81 8.81
CA ALA A 444 10.70 10.34 9.20
C ALA A 444 10.81 11.28 10.38
N ARG A 445 9.91 12.25 10.41
CA ARG A 445 9.81 13.26 11.45
C ARG A 445 8.36 13.77 11.49
N ILE A 446 7.74 13.71 12.66
CA ILE A 446 6.33 14.09 12.86
C ILE A 446 6.10 15.54 12.41
N GLU A 447 7.05 16.44 12.67
CA GLU A 447 6.94 17.83 12.23
C GLU A 447 6.90 18.00 10.70
N SER A 448 7.53 17.09 9.95
CA SER A 448 7.43 17.08 8.49
C SER A 448 6.00 16.73 8.07
N HIS A 449 5.39 15.73 8.72
CA HIS A 449 4.01 15.35 8.47
C HIS A 449 3.03 16.48 8.80
N GLN A 450 3.21 17.13 9.95
CA GLN A 450 2.42 18.29 10.38
C GLN A 450 2.58 19.48 9.42
N SER A 451 3.80 19.73 8.96
CA SER A 451 4.07 20.82 8.00
C SER A 451 3.39 20.60 6.65
N ILE A 452 3.39 19.36 6.17
CA ILE A 452 2.68 19.00 4.93
C ILE A 452 1.18 19.25 5.09
N GLN A 453 0.60 18.84 6.22
CA GLN A 453 -0.82 19.06 6.51
C GLN A 453 -1.16 20.54 6.64
N ALA A 454 -0.28 21.34 7.27
CA ALA A 454 -0.46 22.79 7.38
C ALA A 454 -0.54 23.46 6.01
N TYR A 455 0.41 23.17 5.12
CA TYR A 455 0.34 23.69 3.74
C TYR A 455 -0.84 23.12 2.95
N ALA A 456 -1.25 21.88 3.18
CA ALA A 456 -2.43 21.32 2.51
C ALA A 456 -3.72 22.07 2.89
N ARG A 457 -3.85 22.50 4.15
CA ARG A 457 -4.96 23.37 4.58
C ARG A 457 -4.95 24.71 3.87
N GLU A 458 -3.78 25.38 3.81
CA GLU A 458 -3.64 26.66 3.10
C GLU A 458 -3.96 26.52 1.61
N VAL A 459 -3.45 25.47 0.96
CA VAL A 459 -3.72 25.21 -0.46
C VAL A 459 -5.21 25.04 -0.71
N LEU A 460 -5.91 24.22 0.09
CA LEU A 460 -7.34 24.01 -0.09
C LEU A 460 -8.16 25.28 0.22
N LEU A 461 -7.74 26.06 1.22
CA LEU A 461 -8.36 27.35 1.55
C LEU A 461 -8.22 28.36 0.41
N GLU A 462 -7.01 28.59 -0.07
CA GLU A 462 -6.76 29.53 -1.17
C GLU A 462 -7.43 29.08 -2.47
N SER A 463 -7.43 27.79 -2.77
CA SER A 463 -8.13 27.25 -3.95
C SER A 463 -9.65 27.48 -3.88
N SER A 464 -10.23 27.43 -2.68
CA SER A 464 -11.65 27.72 -2.47
C SER A 464 -11.95 29.20 -2.72
N LYS A 465 -11.09 30.10 -2.24
CA LYS A 465 -11.22 31.53 -2.50
C LYS A 465 -11.12 31.85 -4.00
N ILE A 466 -10.17 31.23 -4.71
CA ILE A 466 -10.03 31.40 -6.16
C ILE A 466 -11.29 30.88 -6.88
N ALA A 467 -11.83 29.73 -6.47
CA ALA A 467 -13.09 29.21 -7.02
C ALA A 467 -14.26 30.19 -6.83
N GLU A 468 -14.40 30.78 -5.65
CA GLU A 468 -15.43 31.79 -5.37
C GLU A 468 -15.24 33.06 -6.21
N GLN A 469 -14.01 33.51 -6.43
CA GLN A 469 -13.70 34.65 -7.31
C GLN A 469 -14.09 34.40 -8.78
N HIS A 470 -14.02 33.15 -9.23
CA HIS A 470 -14.50 32.71 -10.56
C HIS A 470 -16.03 32.52 -10.62
N GLY A 471 -16.75 32.84 -9.54
CA GLY A 471 -18.19 32.72 -9.43
C GLY A 471 -18.68 31.29 -9.20
N PHE A 472 -17.81 30.38 -8.79
CA PHE A 472 -18.22 29.05 -8.35
C PHE A 472 -18.62 29.04 -6.88
N ARG A 473 -19.60 28.21 -6.53
CA ARG A 473 -19.89 27.84 -5.15
C ARG A 473 -19.14 26.57 -4.77
N VAL A 474 -18.38 26.58 -3.68
CA VAL A 474 -17.72 25.38 -3.16
C VAL A 474 -18.74 24.53 -2.38
N LEU A 475 -19.05 23.33 -2.89
CA LEU A 475 -20.02 22.41 -2.27
C LEU A 475 -19.38 21.45 -1.27
N HIS A 476 -18.14 21.07 -1.54
CA HIS A 476 -17.38 20.12 -0.73
C HIS A 476 -15.89 20.28 -1.05
N GLY A 477 -15.04 19.91 -0.11
CA GLY A 477 -13.61 19.73 -0.34
C GLY A 477 -13.05 18.80 0.72
N ILE A 478 -12.23 17.85 0.33
CA ILE A 478 -11.64 16.87 1.23
C ILE A 478 -10.22 16.57 0.79
N VAL A 479 -9.25 16.86 1.65
CA VAL A 479 -7.82 16.60 1.40
C VAL A 479 -7.31 17.27 0.12
N ASP A 480 -7.31 16.55 -1.00
CA ASP A 480 -6.75 16.93 -2.30
C ASP A 480 -7.79 17.22 -3.37
N SER A 481 -9.09 17.14 -3.06
CA SER A 481 -10.15 17.35 -4.04
C SER A 481 -11.14 18.44 -3.62
N LEU A 482 -11.69 19.14 -4.61
CA LEU A 482 -12.68 20.23 -4.47
C LEU A 482 -13.86 20.00 -5.43
N TRP A 483 -15.09 20.15 -4.91
CA TRP A 483 -16.33 20.10 -5.69
C TRP A 483 -16.89 21.50 -5.81
N VAL A 484 -16.94 22.01 -7.03
CA VAL A 484 -17.37 23.38 -7.33
C VAL A 484 -18.60 23.37 -8.22
N LYS A 485 -19.57 24.21 -7.90
CA LYS A 485 -20.85 24.31 -8.61
C LYS A 485 -20.99 25.68 -9.28
N LYS A 486 -21.44 25.67 -10.53
CA LYS A 486 -21.83 26.87 -11.28
C LYS A 486 -22.93 26.51 -12.27
N ALA A 487 -23.91 27.39 -12.46
CA ALA A 487 -24.99 27.13 -13.41
C ALA A 487 -24.44 27.02 -14.84
N ASN A 488 -24.88 26.01 -15.60
CA ASN A 488 -24.43 25.73 -16.97
C ASN A 488 -22.90 25.64 -17.11
N ILE A 489 -22.24 25.04 -16.11
CA ILE A 489 -20.80 24.90 -16.02
C ILE A 489 -20.19 24.37 -17.32
N LYS A 490 -19.18 25.09 -17.84
CA LYS A 490 -18.42 24.65 -19.01
C LYS A 490 -17.02 24.19 -18.63
N LYS A 491 -16.45 23.28 -19.42
CA LYS A 491 -15.09 22.76 -19.17
C LYS A 491 -14.04 23.86 -19.22
N GLU A 492 -14.24 24.85 -20.09
CA GLU A 492 -13.33 25.98 -20.26
C GLU A 492 -13.27 26.87 -19.01
N GLU A 493 -14.40 27.05 -18.31
CA GLU A 493 -14.44 27.82 -17.06
C GLU A 493 -13.72 27.08 -15.92
N VAL A 494 -13.87 25.75 -15.86
CA VAL A 494 -13.14 24.92 -14.89
C VAL A 494 -11.64 24.93 -15.23
N GLN A 495 -11.27 24.93 -16.51
CA GLN A 495 -9.89 25.03 -16.93
C GLN A 495 -9.26 26.38 -16.52
N ALA A 496 -9.97 27.50 -16.74
CA ALA A 496 -9.51 28.81 -16.31
C ALA A 496 -9.28 28.88 -14.79
N LEU A 497 -10.19 28.30 -13.99
CA LEU A 497 -10.01 28.15 -12.55
C LEU A 497 -8.75 27.33 -12.20
N MET A 498 -8.54 26.20 -12.86
CA MET A 498 -7.34 25.37 -12.64
C MET A 498 -6.04 26.09 -13.03
N ASP A 499 -6.06 26.88 -14.11
CA ASP A 499 -4.91 27.65 -14.57
C ASP A 499 -4.54 28.75 -13.55
N ASP A 500 -5.53 29.45 -12.98
CA ASP A 500 -5.30 30.46 -11.94
C ASP A 500 -4.83 29.84 -10.62
N ILE A 501 -5.38 28.67 -10.24
CA ILE A 501 -4.87 27.89 -9.10
C ILE A 501 -3.39 27.54 -9.33
N TYR A 502 -3.03 27.09 -10.54
CA TYR A 502 -1.64 26.79 -10.87
C TYR A 502 -0.75 28.04 -10.86
N ALA A 503 -1.22 29.16 -11.41
CA ALA A 503 -0.46 30.41 -11.47
C ALA A 503 -0.14 30.95 -10.07
N LEU A 504 -1.11 30.92 -9.15
CA LEU A 504 -0.95 31.42 -7.78
C LEU A 504 -0.25 30.41 -6.86
N LEU A 505 -0.68 29.14 -6.91
CA LEU A 505 -0.24 28.13 -5.95
C LEU A 505 0.84 27.21 -6.51
N GLY A 506 1.24 27.30 -7.78
CA GLY A 506 2.29 26.48 -8.39
C GLY A 506 2.08 24.96 -8.24
N LEU A 507 0.83 24.54 -8.06
CA LEU A 507 0.44 23.14 -7.84
C LEU A 507 -0.51 22.74 -8.96
N GLN A 508 -0.20 21.62 -9.62
CA GLN A 508 -1.00 21.14 -10.73
C GLN A 508 -2.28 20.49 -10.25
N THR A 509 -3.37 20.81 -10.91
CA THR A 509 -4.69 20.19 -10.73
C THR A 509 -5.10 19.43 -11.99
N SER A 510 -6.05 18.53 -11.84
CA SER A 510 -6.74 17.87 -12.93
C SER A 510 -8.23 17.83 -12.66
N MET A 511 -9.03 18.08 -13.70
CA MET A 511 -10.47 17.88 -13.64
C MET A 511 -10.76 16.39 -13.77
N GLU A 512 -11.34 15.79 -12.73
CA GLU A 512 -11.80 14.40 -12.76
C GLU A 512 -13.02 14.27 -13.68
N GLY A 513 -13.93 15.25 -13.63
CA GLY A 513 -15.08 15.34 -14.51
C GLY A 513 -16.13 16.34 -14.03
N ILE A 514 -17.11 16.58 -14.89
CA ILE A 514 -18.33 17.31 -14.55
C ILE A 514 -19.42 16.28 -14.29
N TYR A 515 -20.03 16.36 -13.12
CA TYR A 515 -21.16 15.54 -12.72
C TYR A 515 -22.42 16.06 -13.39
N ARG A 516 -23.08 15.15 -14.11
CA ARG A 516 -24.48 15.33 -14.47
C ARG A 516 -25.30 15.47 -13.20
N TRP A 517 -25.03 14.61 -12.23
CA TRP A 517 -25.48 14.78 -10.86
C TRP A 517 -24.62 14.00 -9.86
N ILE A 518 -24.61 14.48 -8.62
CA ILE A 518 -23.98 13.87 -7.46
C ILE A 518 -24.91 13.98 -6.25
N VAL A 519 -24.88 12.97 -5.38
CA VAL A 519 -25.60 12.96 -4.12
C VAL A 519 -24.62 12.81 -2.96
N PHE A 520 -24.56 13.82 -2.10
CA PHE A 520 -23.83 13.75 -0.83
C PHE A 520 -24.72 13.17 0.27
N LEU A 521 -24.20 12.20 1.02
CA LEU A 521 -24.95 11.45 2.01
C LEU A 521 -24.58 11.89 3.45
N PRO A 522 -25.56 11.91 4.37
CA PRO A 522 -25.29 12.16 5.78
C PRO A 522 -24.72 10.90 6.46
N SER A 523 -24.62 10.92 7.79
CA SER A 523 -24.25 9.76 8.60
C SER A 523 -25.39 8.74 8.66
N THR A 524 -25.07 7.44 8.67
CA THR A 524 -26.07 6.36 8.80
C THR A 524 -26.87 6.48 10.10
N ASN A 525 -26.26 7.08 11.13
CA ASN A 525 -26.87 7.19 12.46
C ASN A 525 -27.54 8.53 12.69
N ASN A 526 -27.23 9.55 11.88
CA ASN A 526 -27.78 10.90 12.04
C ASN A 526 -27.87 11.60 10.68
N SER A 527 -29.10 11.85 10.21
CA SER A 527 -29.38 12.46 8.91
C SER A 527 -28.96 13.94 8.80
N LYS A 528 -28.63 14.60 9.92
CA LYS A 528 -28.16 15.99 9.94
C LYS A 528 -26.64 16.14 9.85
N ILE A 529 -25.89 15.06 10.07
CA ILE A 529 -24.43 15.11 10.09
C ILE A 529 -23.91 14.71 8.71
N PRO A 530 -23.27 15.62 7.96
CA PRO A 530 -22.66 15.28 6.68
C PRO A 530 -21.46 14.35 6.87
N VAL A 531 -21.20 13.46 5.92
CA VAL A 531 -20.00 12.61 5.94
C VAL A 531 -19.19 12.88 4.67
N PRO A 532 -18.01 13.51 4.79
CA PRO A 532 -17.16 13.87 3.65
C PRO A 532 -16.90 12.73 2.64
N THR A 533 -16.82 11.50 3.13
CA THR A 533 -16.46 10.33 2.33
C THR A 533 -17.66 9.53 1.81
N ARG A 534 -18.90 9.99 2.00
CA ARG A 534 -20.11 9.28 1.56
C ARG A 534 -20.84 10.05 0.46
N TYR A 535 -20.69 9.58 -0.78
CA TYR A 535 -21.39 10.13 -1.93
C TYR A 535 -21.45 9.14 -3.09
N TYR A 536 -22.38 9.38 -4.00
CA TYR A 536 -22.46 8.68 -5.29
C TYR A 536 -22.96 9.64 -6.37
N GLY A 537 -22.48 9.47 -7.60
CA GLY A 537 -22.83 10.36 -8.71
C GLY A 537 -22.45 9.77 -10.05
N VAL A 538 -22.90 10.44 -11.11
CA VAL A 538 -22.56 10.10 -12.49
C VAL A 538 -22.00 11.32 -13.20
N PHE A 539 -20.85 11.13 -13.85
CA PHE A 539 -20.26 12.12 -14.72
C PHE A 539 -21.06 12.25 -16.03
N ASP A 540 -20.89 13.35 -16.76
CA ASP A 540 -21.58 13.56 -18.05
C ASP A 540 -21.28 12.45 -19.06
N ASN A 541 -20.08 11.86 -19.00
CA ASN A 541 -19.66 10.72 -19.82
C ASN A 541 -20.32 9.38 -19.44
N GLY A 542 -21.16 9.35 -18.39
CA GLY A 542 -21.85 8.15 -17.91
C GLY A 542 -21.06 7.33 -16.88
N GLU A 543 -19.82 7.71 -16.54
CA GLU A 543 -19.03 7.01 -15.52
C GLU A 543 -19.62 7.26 -14.12
N VAL A 544 -19.87 6.17 -13.40
CA VAL A 544 -20.41 6.19 -12.03
C VAL A 544 -19.28 6.23 -11.02
N LYS A 545 -19.35 7.18 -10.08
CA LYS A 545 -18.39 7.31 -8.97
C LYS A 545 -19.10 7.14 -7.63
N CYS A 546 -18.58 6.22 -6.81
CA CYS A 546 -19.13 5.89 -5.49
C CYS A 546 -18.03 5.93 -4.41
N ARG A 547 -18.36 6.48 -3.24
CA ARG A 547 -17.51 6.52 -2.05
C ARG A 547 -18.32 6.30 -0.77
N GLY A 548 -17.74 5.55 0.18
CA GLY A 548 -18.28 5.41 1.54
C GLY A 548 -19.62 4.67 1.67
N ILE A 549 -20.02 3.90 0.65
CA ILE A 549 -21.26 3.11 0.62
C ILE A 549 -20.97 1.62 0.41
N GLU A 550 -21.96 0.76 0.66
CA GLU A 550 -21.88 -0.69 0.74
C GLU A 550 -21.20 -1.34 -0.48
N VAL A 551 -21.44 -0.84 -1.70
CA VAL A 551 -20.82 -1.33 -2.95
C VAL A 551 -19.28 -1.28 -2.92
N ARG A 552 -18.69 -0.40 -2.10
CA ARG A 552 -17.23 -0.25 -1.91
C ARG A 552 -16.71 -0.87 -0.62
N ARG A 553 -17.57 -1.45 0.23
CA ARG A 553 -17.20 -2.00 1.53
C ARG A 553 -16.80 -3.46 1.43
N HIS A 554 -15.62 -3.82 1.93
CA HIS A 554 -15.11 -5.20 1.90
C HIS A 554 -15.92 -6.17 2.77
N ASP A 555 -16.59 -5.65 3.81
CA ASP A 555 -17.38 -6.42 4.78
C ASP A 555 -18.85 -6.58 4.36
N SER A 556 -19.26 -5.98 3.24
CA SER A 556 -20.59 -6.16 2.66
C SER A 556 -20.65 -7.44 1.80
N PRO A 557 -21.67 -8.30 1.96
CA PRO A 557 -21.89 -9.44 1.07
C PRO A 557 -22.09 -9.00 -0.38
N GLU A 558 -21.67 -9.83 -1.34
CA GLU A 558 -21.72 -9.48 -2.76
C GLU A 558 -23.15 -9.24 -3.26
N ILE A 559 -24.14 -10.01 -2.77
CA ILE A 559 -25.54 -9.78 -3.12
C ILE A 559 -26.03 -8.36 -2.77
N ILE A 560 -25.53 -7.80 -1.67
CA ILE A 560 -25.89 -6.45 -1.23
C ILE A 560 -25.19 -5.40 -2.09
N LYS A 561 -23.93 -5.65 -2.48
CA LYS A 561 -23.20 -4.79 -3.39
C LYS A 561 -23.87 -4.75 -4.77
N LYS A 562 -24.25 -5.91 -5.30
CA LYS A 562 -24.98 -6.03 -6.59
C LYS A 562 -26.28 -5.24 -6.56
N LEU A 563 -27.11 -5.41 -5.53
CA LEU A 563 -28.35 -4.63 -5.36
C LEU A 563 -28.08 -3.12 -5.41
N GLN A 564 -27.13 -2.63 -4.60
CA GLN A 564 -26.85 -1.19 -4.55
C GLN A 564 -26.27 -0.70 -5.88
N TYR A 565 -25.43 -1.50 -6.54
CA TYR A 565 -24.87 -1.19 -7.85
C TYR A 565 -25.94 -1.08 -8.93
N GLU A 566 -26.87 -2.04 -9.02
CA GLU A 566 -27.98 -2.04 -9.98
C GLU A 566 -28.87 -0.81 -9.82
N ILE A 567 -29.18 -0.43 -8.57
CA ILE A 567 -29.96 0.78 -8.29
C ILE A 567 -29.21 2.02 -8.76
N ILE A 568 -27.92 2.16 -8.43
CA ILE A 568 -27.13 3.33 -8.84
C ILE A 568 -27.02 3.40 -10.37
N TYR A 569 -26.87 2.26 -11.03
CA TYR A 569 -26.78 2.19 -12.49
C TYR A 569 -28.10 2.56 -13.16
N GLU A 570 -29.25 2.17 -12.60
CA GLU A 570 -30.56 2.65 -13.06
C GLU A 570 -30.64 4.18 -12.92
N LEU A 571 -30.28 4.72 -11.76
CA LEU A 571 -30.28 6.16 -11.50
C LEU A 571 -29.34 6.93 -12.44
N ALA A 572 -28.21 6.35 -12.83
CA ALA A 572 -27.20 6.96 -13.71
C ALA A 572 -27.79 7.45 -15.05
N ASN A 573 -28.91 6.85 -15.47
CA ASN A 573 -29.62 7.22 -16.70
C ASN A 573 -30.55 8.45 -16.53
N ALA A 574 -30.64 9.04 -15.35
CA ALA A 574 -31.37 10.29 -15.15
C ALA A 574 -30.57 11.50 -15.67
N THR A 575 -31.24 12.38 -16.40
CA THR A 575 -30.66 13.63 -16.91
C THR A 575 -30.88 14.83 -15.99
N ASN A 576 -31.88 14.74 -15.12
CA ASN A 576 -32.29 15.81 -14.22
C ASN A 576 -32.93 15.25 -12.94
N PHE A 577 -33.21 16.13 -11.98
CA PHE A 577 -33.78 15.73 -10.68
C PHE A 577 -35.13 15.02 -10.79
N ARG A 578 -36.00 15.43 -11.73
CA ARG A 578 -37.33 14.82 -11.91
C ARG A 578 -37.21 13.37 -12.38
N GLU A 579 -36.38 13.13 -13.39
CA GLU A 579 -36.07 11.78 -13.87
C GLU A 579 -35.38 10.95 -12.80
N PHE A 580 -34.46 11.55 -12.03
CA PHE A 580 -33.79 10.88 -10.92
C PHE A 580 -34.80 10.35 -9.89
N VAL A 581 -35.79 11.17 -9.50
CA VAL A 581 -36.86 10.74 -8.60
C VAL A 581 -37.74 9.65 -9.25
N GLN A 582 -38.07 9.76 -10.54
CA GLN A 582 -38.84 8.72 -11.24
C GLN A 582 -38.11 7.37 -11.25
N ARG A 583 -36.81 7.37 -11.57
CA ARG A 583 -35.97 6.17 -11.61
C ARG A 583 -35.73 5.60 -10.22
N MET A 584 -35.57 6.46 -9.21
CA MET A 584 -35.52 6.05 -7.80
C MET A 584 -36.76 5.28 -7.37
N ARG A 585 -37.95 5.73 -7.79
CA ARG A 585 -39.20 4.98 -7.55
C ARG A 585 -39.22 3.67 -8.33
N GLY A 586 -38.77 3.69 -9.59
CA GLY A 586 -38.67 2.49 -10.44
C GLY A 586 -37.65 1.46 -9.94
N SER A 587 -36.63 1.87 -9.20
CA SER A 587 -35.57 0.98 -8.71
C SER A 587 -36.02 0.04 -7.59
N ILE A 588 -37.25 0.23 -7.07
CA ILE A 588 -37.90 -0.68 -6.11
C ILE A 588 -37.97 -2.12 -6.66
N LYS A 589 -38.06 -2.31 -7.98
CA LYS A 589 -38.06 -3.65 -8.60
C LYS A 589 -36.81 -4.46 -8.23
N TYR A 590 -35.62 -3.86 -8.27
CA TYR A 590 -34.35 -4.52 -7.92
C TYR A 590 -34.32 -4.97 -6.45
N VAL A 591 -34.91 -4.16 -5.57
CA VAL A 591 -35.05 -4.49 -4.14
C VAL A 591 -35.96 -5.72 -3.98
N LYS A 592 -37.11 -5.73 -4.66
CA LYS A 592 -38.06 -6.86 -4.63
C LYS A 592 -37.43 -8.14 -5.17
N ASP A 593 -36.75 -8.06 -6.30
CA ASP A 593 -36.11 -9.21 -6.95
C ASP A 593 -34.99 -9.78 -6.06
N THR A 594 -34.16 -8.92 -5.48
CA THR A 594 -33.10 -9.35 -4.55
C THR A 594 -33.68 -9.95 -3.28
N ILE A 595 -34.71 -9.35 -2.68
CA ILE A 595 -35.40 -9.93 -1.52
C ILE A 595 -36.01 -11.29 -1.86
N ASN A 596 -36.64 -11.43 -3.03
CA ASN A 596 -37.21 -12.70 -3.49
C ASN A 596 -36.14 -13.78 -3.66
N ARG A 597 -34.99 -13.44 -4.25
CA ARG A 597 -33.83 -14.35 -4.36
C ARG A 597 -33.34 -14.81 -2.99
N ILE A 598 -33.15 -13.87 -2.05
CA ILE A 598 -32.75 -14.15 -0.67
C ILE A 598 -33.78 -15.05 0.04
N VAL A 599 -35.08 -14.76 -0.12
CA VAL A 599 -36.15 -15.52 0.55
C VAL A 599 -36.30 -16.92 -0.05
N LYS A 600 -36.14 -17.08 -1.37
CA LYS A 600 -36.20 -18.39 -2.05
C LYS A 600 -34.93 -19.22 -1.85
N GLY A 601 -33.80 -18.58 -1.49
CA GLY A 601 -32.49 -19.25 -1.43
C GLY A 601 -31.78 -19.32 -2.79
N ASP A 602 -32.25 -18.56 -3.78
CA ASP A 602 -31.69 -18.51 -5.14
C ASP A 602 -30.53 -17.50 -5.20
N VAL A 603 -29.48 -17.81 -4.44
CA VAL A 603 -28.26 -17.01 -4.29
C VAL A 603 -27.06 -17.93 -4.28
N ALA A 604 -26.00 -17.55 -5.00
CA ALA A 604 -24.78 -18.34 -4.99
C ALA A 604 -24.08 -18.24 -3.62
N GLU A 605 -23.35 -19.28 -3.24
CA GLU A 605 -22.72 -19.37 -1.92
C GLU A 605 -21.71 -18.24 -1.67
N ASP A 606 -20.97 -17.85 -2.70
CA ASP A 606 -20.02 -16.75 -2.64
C ASP A 606 -20.70 -15.39 -2.46
N GLU A 607 -21.95 -15.24 -2.91
CA GLU A 607 -22.69 -13.99 -2.82
C GLU A 607 -23.07 -13.59 -1.39
N ILE A 608 -23.16 -14.58 -0.50
CA ILE A 608 -23.54 -14.39 0.91
C ILE A 608 -22.34 -14.34 1.86
N VAL A 609 -21.12 -14.58 1.39
CA VAL A 609 -19.93 -14.60 2.27
C VAL A 609 -19.58 -13.19 2.75
N ILE A 610 -19.35 -13.06 4.07
CA ILE A 610 -18.77 -11.88 4.70
C ILE A 610 -17.30 -12.14 4.99
N THR A 611 -16.44 -11.18 4.61
CA THR A 611 -15.00 -11.22 4.87
C THR A 611 -14.62 -10.16 5.88
N LYS A 612 -13.95 -10.54 6.97
CA LYS A 612 -13.56 -9.61 8.05
C LYS A 612 -12.19 -9.91 8.62
N GLY A 613 -11.35 -8.88 8.75
CA GLY A 613 -10.04 -9.00 9.40
C GLY A 613 -10.15 -9.28 10.91
N ILE A 614 -9.24 -10.10 11.44
CA ILE A 614 -9.08 -10.28 12.89
C ILE A 614 -7.96 -9.40 13.42
N SER A 615 -8.25 -8.54 14.40
CA SER A 615 -7.22 -7.71 15.04
C SER A 615 -6.51 -8.40 16.21
N LYS A 616 -7.17 -9.38 16.82
CA LYS A 616 -6.73 -10.16 17.99
C LYS A 616 -7.32 -11.56 17.96
N LEU A 617 -6.78 -12.46 18.79
CA LEU A 617 -7.25 -13.86 18.93
C LEU A 617 -8.23 -14.09 20.09
N GLU A 618 -8.43 -13.07 20.92
CA GLU A 618 -9.34 -13.11 22.07
C GLU A 618 -10.24 -11.88 22.02
N TYR A 619 -11.55 -12.11 22.09
CA TYR A 619 -12.55 -11.05 22.14
C TYR A 619 -13.41 -11.28 23.37
N SER A 620 -13.66 -10.22 24.14
CA SER A 620 -14.54 -10.25 25.31
C SER A 620 -16.01 -10.46 24.95
N SER A 621 -16.40 -10.15 23.72
CA SER A 621 -17.77 -10.23 23.22
C SER A 621 -17.96 -11.39 22.23
N ASN A 622 -19.18 -11.95 22.21
CA ASN A 622 -19.64 -12.96 21.24
C ASN A 622 -19.93 -12.38 19.83
N VAL A 623 -18.96 -11.66 19.28
CA VAL A 623 -18.98 -11.12 17.91
C VAL A 623 -18.67 -12.22 16.88
N ALA A 624 -19.01 -11.98 15.61
CA ALA A 624 -18.78 -12.97 14.55
C ALA A 624 -17.33 -13.51 14.50
N GLN A 625 -16.36 -12.62 14.70
CA GLN A 625 -14.94 -12.97 14.71
C GLN A 625 -14.60 -14.00 15.80
N SER A 626 -15.17 -13.87 17.00
CA SER A 626 -14.83 -14.77 18.13
C SER A 626 -15.46 -16.15 17.96
N VAL A 627 -16.71 -16.20 17.52
CA VAL A 627 -17.43 -17.45 17.24
C VAL A 627 -16.71 -18.26 16.15
N VAL A 628 -16.41 -17.62 15.01
CA VAL A 628 -15.77 -18.28 13.87
C VAL A 628 -14.35 -18.71 14.22
N LEU A 629 -13.59 -17.88 14.93
CA LEU A 629 -12.24 -18.22 15.38
C LEU A 629 -12.23 -19.45 16.29
N ASN A 630 -13.18 -19.55 17.23
CA ASN A 630 -13.29 -20.71 18.12
C ASN A 630 -13.63 -22.00 17.36
N LYS A 631 -14.48 -21.93 16.32
CA LYS A 631 -14.75 -23.08 15.44
C LYS A 631 -13.50 -23.53 14.69
N LEU A 632 -12.78 -22.60 14.09
CA LEU A 632 -11.54 -22.90 13.37
C LEU A 632 -10.49 -23.52 14.29
N LYS A 633 -10.30 -22.99 15.50
CA LYS A 633 -9.40 -23.59 16.50
C LYS A 633 -9.76 -25.03 16.85
N LYS A 634 -11.06 -25.33 17.02
CA LYS A 634 -11.54 -26.71 17.26
C LYS A 634 -11.27 -27.67 16.10
N LYS A 635 -11.21 -27.16 14.88
CA LYS A 635 -10.83 -27.92 13.67
C LYS A 635 -9.30 -28.05 13.48
N GLY A 636 -8.49 -27.61 14.45
CA GLY A 636 -7.03 -27.67 14.39
C GLY A 636 -6.36 -26.51 13.67
N PHE A 637 -7.12 -25.53 13.16
CA PHE A 637 -6.54 -24.36 12.53
C PHE A 637 -5.92 -23.42 13.57
N SER A 638 -4.80 -22.77 13.21
CA SER A 638 -4.11 -21.80 14.07
C SER A 638 -4.07 -20.38 13.46
N PRO A 639 -5.21 -19.65 13.43
CA PRO A 639 -5.26 -18.33 12.83
C PRO A 639 -4.40 -17.32 13.59
N GLN A 640 -3.88 -16.34 12.85
CA GLN A 640 -2.97 -15.30 13.35
C GLN A 640 -3.61 -13.91 13.24
N PRO A 641 -3.35 -12.98 14.18
CA PRO A 641 -3.83 -11.60 14.08
C PRO A 641 -3.46 -10.96 12.74
N GLY A 642 -4.43 -10.34 12.10
CA GLY A 642 -4.34 -9.68 10.80
C GLY A 642 -4.63 -10.58 9.59
N GLN A 643 -5.00 -11.84 9.81
CA GLN A 643 -5.64 -12.65 8.78
C GLN A 643 -7.12 -12.26 8.60
N TYR A 644 -7.72 -12.69 7.49
CA TYR A 644 -9.14 -12.47 7.21
C TYR A 644 -9.93 -13.75 7.49
N LEU A 645 -11.04 -13.61 8.20
CA LEU A 645 -12.05 -14.64 8.38
C LEU A 645 -13.13 -14.47 7.31
N ARG A 646 -13.57 -15.58 6.74
CA ARG A 646 -14.74 -15.66 5.87
C ARG A 646 -15.82 -16.42 6.61
N TYR A 647 -17.03 -15.88 6.64
CA TYR A 647 -18.16 -16.52 7.32
C TYR A 647 -19.49 -16.10 6.71
N VAL A 648 -20.52 -16.88 7.02
CA VAL A 648 -21.93 -16.60 6.70
C VAL A 648 -22.71 -16.39 7.98
N ILE A 649 -23.71 -15.51 7.96
CA ILE A 649 -24.64 -15.36 9.08
C ILE A 649 -25.71 -16.43 8.94
N THR A 650 -25.85 -17.28 9.97
CA THR A 650 -26.74 -18.46 9.93
C THR A 650 -28.00 -18.26 10.75
N HIS A 651 -27.88 -17.77 11.99
CA HIS A 651 -29.00 -17.43 12.87
C HIS A 651 -28.62 -16.26 13.80
N LYS A 652 -28.73 -15.02 13.31
CA LYS A 652 -28.21 -13.81 13.97
C LYS A 652 -28.64 -13.68 15.42
N ASN A 653 -29.89 -14.03 15.71
CA ASN A 653 -30.52 -13.88 17.02
C ASN A 653 -30.54 -15.17 17.86
N SER A 654 -29.78 -16.21 17.49
CA SER A 654 -29.73 -17.45 18.28
C SER A 654 -29.26 -17.17 19.72
N PRO A 655 -29.89 -17.75 20.76
CA PRO A 655 -29.39 -17.65 22.13
C PRO A 655 -28.01 -18.30 22.28
N PHE A 656 -27.67 -19.27 21.42
CA PHE A 656 -26.37 -19.91 21.35
C PHE A 656 -25.46 -19.20 20.34
N PRO A 657 -24.40 -18.48 20.77
CA PRO A 657 -23.52 -17.74 19.86
C PRO A 657 -22.88 -18.60 18.77
N ALA A 658 -22.59 -19.87 19.06
CA ALA A 658 -22.01 -20.84 18.13
C ALA A 658 -22.87 -21.06 16.87
N ASN A 659 -24.17 -20.81 16.95
CA ASN A 659 -25.11 -21.02 15.84
C ASN A 659 -25.37 -19.74 15.03
N ARG A 660 -24.78 -18.61 15.42
CA ARG A 660 -25.01 -17.31 14.76
C ARG A 660 -24.23 -17.16 13.45
N TYR A 661 -23.07 -17.81 13.36
CA TYR A 661 -22.15 -17.68 12.24
C TYR A 661 -21.49 -19.02 11.91
N SER A 662 -21.18 -19.25 10.63
CA SER A 662 -20.53 -20.47 10.16
C SER A 662 -19.39 -20.14 9.20
N ASP A 663 -18.31 -20.92 9.26
CA ASP A 663 -17.25 -21.00 8.25
C ASP A 663 -17.59 -21.98 7.11
N GLU A 664 -18.70 -22.72 7.23
CA GLU A 664 -19.25 -23.64 6.24
C GLU A 664 -20.50 -23.06 5.55
N LEU A 665 -20.62 -23.29 4.24
CA LEU A 665 -21.61 -22.68 3.35
C LEU A 665 -22.92 -23.47 3.26
N LEU A 666 -23.47 -23.93 4.39
CA LEU A 666 -24.59 -24.89 4.38
C LEU A 666 -25.98 -24.24 4.42
N LYS A 667 -26.19 -23.17 5.22
CA LYS A 667 -27.46 -22.43 5.37
C LYS A 667 -27.20 -21.01 5.86
N TYR A 668 -28.04 -20.04 5.49
CA TYR A 668 -27.91 -18.64 5.91
C TYR A 668 -29.22 -18.01 6.43
N ASP A 669 -29.08 -16.95 7.23
CA ASP A 669 -30.18 -16.22 7.87
C ASP A 669 -30.88 -15.29 6.87
N ARG A 670 -31.88 -15.80 6.15
CA ARG A 670 -32.61 -15.02 5.14
C ARG A 670 -33.14 -13.69 5.67
N VAL A 671 -33.61 -13.67 6.92
CA VAL A 671 -34.13 -12.47 7.58
C VAL A 671 -33.06 -11.39 7.72
N GLU A 672 -31.87 -11.78 8.20
CA GLU A 672 -30.78 -10.83 8.37
C GLU A 672 -30.26 -10.30 7.02
N TYR A 673 -30.20 -11.14 5.97
CA TYR A 673 -29.78 -10.67 4.64
C TYR A 673 -30.83 -9.75 4.00
N VAL A 674 -32.14 -9.98 4.21
CA VAL A 674 -33.18 -9.02 3.82
C VAL A 674 -33.02 -7.69 4.56
N ARG A 675 -32.68 -7.73 5.86
CA ARG A 675 -32.39 -6.52 6.64
C ARG A 675 -31.21 -5.74 6.07
N LEU A 676 -30.11 -6.43 5.73
CA LEU A 676 -28.94 -5.82 5.10
C LEU A 676 -29.29 -5.16 3.75
N ALA A 677 -30.11 -5.82 2.93
CA ALA A 677 -30.57 -5.28 1.65
C ALA A 677 -31.38 -3.99 1.85
N ARG A 678 -32.33 -3.98 2.79
CA ARG A 678 -33.12 -2.79 3.13
C ARG A 678 -32.25 -1.65 3.66
N MET A 679 -31.29 -1.94 4.52
CA MET A 679 -30.34 -0.94 5.04
C MET A 679 -29.51 -0.31 3.92
N ALA A 680 -28.97 -1.10 2.99
CA ALA A 680 -28.16 -0.59 1.90
C ALA A 680 -28.92 0.40 1.01
N VAL A 681 -30.23 0.16 0.80
CA VAL A 681 -31.10 1.06 0.04
C VAL A 681 -31.48 2.30 0.84
N SER A 682 -31.84 2.14 2.12
CA SER A 682 -32.14 3.26 3.02
C SER A 682 -30.96 4.23 3.14
N ASN A 683 -29.75 3.68 3.25
CA ASN A 683 -28.51 4.46 3.29
C ASN A 683 -28.25 5.26 2.00
N LEU A 684 -28.72 4.76 0.85
CA LEU A 684 -28.60 5.44 -0.44
C LEU A 684 -29.60 6.60 -0.56
N PHE A 685 -30.84 6.40 -0.11
CA PHE A 685 -31.93 7.36 -0.26
C PHE A 685 -32.20 8.24 0.95
N GLN A 686 -31.32 8.21 1.95
CA GLN A 686 -31.43 8.97 3.18
C GLN A 686 -31.70 10.48 2.98
N PRO A 687 -31.12 11.17 1.98
CA PRO A 687 -31.45 12.58 1.72
C PRO A 687 -32.86 12.83 1.18
N PHE A 688 -33.54 11.78 0.71
CA PHE A 688 -34.82 11.86 -0.01
C PHE A 688 -35.99 11.28 0.78
N VAL A 689 -35.83 11.00 2.08
CA VAL A 689 -36.84 10.31 2.91
C VAL A 689 -38.24 10.94 2.77
N LYS A 690 -38.36 12.27 2.77
CA LYS A 690 -39.65 12.98 2.57
C LYS A 690 -40.32 12.72 1.22
N ILE A 691 -39.53 12.43 0.19
CA ILE A 691 -40.02 12.13 -1.18
C ILE A 691 -40.49 10.66 -1.28
N VAL A 692 -40.02 9.84 -0.35
CA VAL A 692 -40.06 8.38 -0.36
C VAL A 692 -40.94 7.81 0.77
N GLU A 693 -41.37 8.65 1.71
CA GLU A 693 -42.11 8.35 2.96
C GLU A 693 -43.38 7.51 2.77
N ASN A 694 -43.94 7.42 1.56
CA ASN A 694 -45.11 6.60 1.24
C ASN A 694 -44.83 5.33 0.41
N GLN A 695 -43.59 5.07 -0.03
CA GLN A 695 -43.27 3.94 -0.93
C GLN A 695 -42.34 2.89 -0.32
N PHE A 696 -41.58 3.23 0.72
CA PHE A 696 -40.69 2.29 1.42
C PHE A 696 -41.18 1.92 2.82
N THR A 697 -42.24 2.58 3.32
CA THR A 697 -43.04 2.21 4.50
C THR A 697 -43.89 0.94 4.30
N LEU A 698 -43.86 0.34 3.11
CA LEU A 698 -44.79 -0.68 2.65
C LEU A 698 -44.16 -2.07 2.50
N TYR A 699 -43.40 -2.56 3.49
CA TYR A 699 -42.88 -3.94 3.44
C TYR A 699 -42.82 -4.62 4.82
N ASP A 700 -43.97 -4.68 5.49
CA ASP A 700 -44.27 -5.70 6.49
C ASP A 700 -44.47 -7.04 5.77
N THR A 701 -43.52 -7.95 5.90
CA THR A 701 -43.73 -9.37 5.62
C THR A 701 -44.16 -10.02 6.94
N PRO A 702 -45.23 -10.84 6.99
CA PRO A 702 -45.67 -11.50 8.21
C PRO A 702 -44.52 -12.33 8.81
N GLY A 703 -44.16 -12.07 10.07
CA GLY A 703 -43.27 -12.93 10.86
C GLY A 703 -41.85 -12.43 11.16
N VAL A 704 -41.48 -11.18 10.84
CA VAL A 704 -40.11 -10.68 11.12
C VAL A 704 -40.09 -9.29 11.76
N LYS A 705 -40.00 -9.23 13.09
CA LYS A 705 -39.69 -7.98 13.83
C LYS A 705 -38.21 -7.62 13.66
N VAL A 706 -37.90 -6.59 12.87
CA VAL A 706 -36.59 -5.92 12.89
C VAL A 706 -36.70 -4.65 13.72
N LYS A 707 -36.03 -4.58 14.87
CA LYS A 707 -35.92 -3.38 15.71
C LYS A 707 -35.12 -2.29 15.00
N GLY A 708 -35.69 -1.08 14.87
CA GLY A 708 -34.90 0.15 14.69
C GLY A 708 -35.31 1.13 13.58
N LEU A 709 -36.59 1.41 13.42
CA LEU A 709 -37.15 2.67 12.87
C LEU A 709 -38.62 2.72 13.38
N PRO A 710 -39.18 3.90 13.72
CA PRO A 710 -40.22 4.03 14.72
C PRO A 710 -41.46 3.18 14.44
N LEU A 711 -41.76 2.31 15.40
CA LEU A 711 -42.95 1.45 15.52
C LEU A 711 -43.98 2.16 16.40
N GLN A 712 -45.17 2.46 15.88
CA GLN A 712 -46.38 2.71 16.70
C GLN A 712 -47.60 1.99 16.11
N ILE A 713 -47.78 0.76 16.62
CA ILE A 713 -48.98 -0.01 17.02
C ILE A 713 -50.37 0.49 16.60
N ALA A 714 -51.16 -0.43 16.01
CA ALA A 714 -52.51 -0.79 16.49
C ALA A 714 -52.82 -2.26 16.11
N GLU A 715 -52.97 -3.11 17.13
CA GLU A 715 -53.31 -4.53 17.07
C GLU A 715 -54.75 -4.76 16.60
N LYS A 716 -55.01 -5.85 15.85
CA LYS A 716 -56.04 -6.84 16.19
C LYS A 716 -56.06 -8.05 15.25
N THR A 717 -55.87 -9.22 15.89
CA THR A 717 -56.36 -10.56 15.53
C THR A 717 -55.61 -11.36 14.46
N ILE A 718 -54.71 -12.23 14.99
CA ILE A 718 -54.35 -13.63 14.63
C ILE A 718 -54.36 -14.02 13.16
#